data_AF-A0A8C5FL36-F1
#
_entry.id   AF-A0A8C5FL36-F1
#
_cell.length_a   1.000
_cell.length_b   1.000
_cell.length_c   1.000
_cell.angle_alpha   90.00
_cell.angle_beta   90.00
_cell.angle_gamma   90.00
#
_symmetry.space_group_name_H-M   'P 1'
#
loop_
_entity.id
_entity.type
_entity.pdbx_description
1 polymer ?
#
loop_
_entity_poly.entity_id
_entity_poly.type
_entity_poly.pdbx_seq_one_letter_code
_entity_poly.pdbx_strand_id
1 'polypeptide(L)'
;MSISPSSKSSWVKLVVVVTAIICPRPPKCRVWEENRVTSPRLISYLYKNTSSTIQFSAVSQKQHRGDRRFFKLPLPMCHRAICHSPSPECPPMGMETLKIDDFQLHASTIKRYGLGAHRGRLNIQAGLYEDDLYDGGWCAGREDPLQWLEVDARRLTKFTGVVSQGRSSLWSSDWVTSYKVMVSNDSHTWVTLRNGSHDLIFTGNREKEIPVRNVFPTPMVGRYLRINPRSWYGGGTICMRAEILGCPMPDPNNYYHRRNEVTTTDNLDFRHHSYKDMRQLMKVVNDMCPNITRIYNIGKSHNGLKLYAIEISDNPGEHEVGEPEFRYLAGSHGNEALGRELLLLLMQFMCLEYRSGNPRIRHLVDQTRIHLLPSVNPDGYEKAFQAGSELCGWSLGRWSQDGMDIHHNFPDLNSILWEAEVKKWIPRKMHNHHVAIPGWYQAKNATVSTRALVAWMEKLPFVLGGNLQGGELVVTFPYDRTRTQGAVRETSPTPDDHVFRWLAFSYASTHRLMADASRRVCHTEDFAKEDGTINGASWHTAAGSMNDFSYLHTNCLELSMYVGCDKFPHESELPEEWENNRESLLVFMEQVHRGLKGVVKDLRGQGIANAVISVEGIGHDIRTATDGDYWRLLNPGEYQVTARADGYSLTRKMCEVGYEMGATRCDFTLGRTNLSRIKEIMEKFNKQPIRLPVRPLRARRGRQRRLGARSRRRRMGIGGGGGGGGSWGGRGGGGGRGGGGRRRRRWRRMMGETHVCSNQGLRCVFSELLAWRGNIAVTFIHVRDSPFFLEGYGFCEKCLPTWFCIL
;
A
#
# COMPACT_ATOMS: atom_id res chain seq x y z
N MET A 1 -27.79 -26.64 48.02
CA MET A 1 -26.34 -26.47 48.20
C MET A 1 -25.83 -25.54 47.09
N SER A 2 -26.03 -24.22 47.08
CA SER A 2 -26.26 -23.21 48.14
C SER A 2 -25.12 -23.08 49.16
N ILE A 3 -24.28 -22.06 48.99
CA ILE A 3 -24.04 -20.96 49.95
C ILE A 3 -23.09 -19.92 49.33
N SER A 4 -23.50 -18.65 49.39
CA SER A 4 -22.63 -17.51 49.74
C SER A 4 -23.30 -16.86 50.97
N PRO A 5 -22.64 -15.98 51.77
CA PRO A 5 -22.37 -14.62 51.29
C PRO A 5 -21.16 -13.87 51.93
N SER A 6 -20.92 -12.68 51.37
CA SER A 6 -20.42 -11.42 51.99
C SER A 6 -19.70 -11.38 53.36
N SER A 7 -18.71 -10.49 53.44
CA SER A 7 -18.70 -9.46 54.50
C SER A 7 -18.20 -8.10 53.97
N LYS A 8 -18.61 -7.01 54.61
CA LYS A 8 -18.14 -5.62 54.42
C LYS A 8 -17.76 -5.06 55.78
N SER A 9 -16.73 -4.20 55.83
CA SER A 9 -16.60 -3.15 56.85
C SER A 9 -15.53 -2.13 56.43
N SER A 10 -15.41 -1.01 57.16
CA SER A 10 -14.56 0.16 56.84
C SER A 10 -14.24 0.92 58.14
N TRP A 11 -13.70 2.16 58.05
CA TRP A 11 -13.48 3.12 59.16
C TRP A 11 -12.21 2.88 60.03
N VAL A 12 -11.42 3.88 60.50
CA VAL A 12 -11.24 5.30 60.05
C VAL A 12 -9.95 5.98 60.64
N LYS A 13 -9.57 7.16 60.09
CA LYS A 13 -8.70 8.30 60.55
C LYS A 13 -7.83 8.20 61.85
N LEU A 14 -6.66 8.86 61.83
CA LEU A 14 -6.32 10.19 62.46
C LEU A 14 -5.01 10.74 61.79
N VAL A 15 -4.85 12.02 61.38
CA VAL A 15 -4.55 13.30 62.11
C VAL A 15 -3.11 13.31 62.70
N VAL A 16 -2.20 14.29 62.47
CA VAL A 16 -2.15 15.78 62.67
C VAL A 16 -1.44 16.44 61.44
N VAL A 17 -1.75 17.61 60.80
CA VAL A 17 -2.23 18.99 61.14
C VAL A 17 -1.09 20.03 61.30
N VAL A 18 -1.39 21.34 61.06
CA VAL A 18 -0.51 22.57 60.96
C VAL A 18 0.13 22.75 59.56
N THR A 19 0.14 23.90 58.84
CA THR A 19 -0.58 25.22 58.77
C THR A 19 -0.52 25.70 57.28
N ALA A 20 -1.36 26.57 56.69
CA ALA A 20 -1.77 27.98 56.93
C ALA A 20 -0.61 29.00 56.73
N ILE A 21 -0.72 30.14 56.01
CA ILE A 21 -1.68 31.27 56.14
C ILE A 21 -1.71 32.23 54.89
N ILE A 22 -2.89 32.82 54.57
CA ILE A 22 -3.17 34.12 53.85
C ILE A 22 -3.00 34.32 52.30
N CYS A 23 -3.73 35.33 51.78
CA CYS A 23 -3.94 35.85 50.39
C CYS A 23 -3.94 37.43 50.47
N PRO A 24 -4.13 38.31 49.43
CA PRO A 24 -4.50 38.14 48.02
C PRO A 24 -3.81 39.10 46.97
N ARG A 25 -4.42 39.18 45.77
CA ARG A 25 -4.44 40.19 44.65
C ARG A 25 -4.21 41.68 45.02
N PRO A 26 -4.09 42.68 44.08
CA PRO A 26 -4.16 42.73 42.59
C PRO A 26 -2.89 43.43 41.98
N PRO A 27 -2.84 44.31 40.93
CA PRO A 27 -3.74 44.72 39.83
C PRO A 27 -3.11 44.70 38.38
N LYS A 28 -2.82 45.86 37.75
CA LYS A 28 -2.40 46.08 36.33
C LYS A 28 -1.73 47.47 36.14
N CYS A 29 -0.92 47.64 35.07
CA CYS A 29 -1.03 48.79 34.15
C CYS A 29 -0.26 48.58 32.81
N ARG A 30 -0.46 49.49 31.83
CA ARG A 30 0.14 49.51 30.48
C ARG A 30 1.14 50.67 30.32
N VAL A 31 1.94 50.69 29.24
CA VAL A 31 1.92 51.71 28.13
C VAL A 31 3.27 51.75 27.35
N TRP A 32 3.21 51.45 26.04
CA TRP A 32 3.93 52.02 24.86
C TRP A 32 5.47 52.19 24.86
N GLU A 33 6.17 52.42 23.73
CA GLU A 33 6.05 52.01 22.29
C GLU A 33 7.35 52.50 21.57
N GLU A 34 7.56 52.14 20.29
CA GLU A 34 8.50 52.76 19.34
C GLU A 34 10.04 52.65 19.59
N ASN A 35 10.93 52.62 18.57
CA ASN A 35 10.81 52.10 17.19
C ASN A 35 12.23 51.98 16.54
N ARG A 36 12.29 51.42 15.32
CA ARG A 36 13.33 51.60 14.26
C ARG A 36 14.71 50.93 14.52
N VAL A 37 15.19 49.99 13.67
CA VAL A 37 15.80 50.14 12.31
C VAL A 37 17.28 50.60 12.43
N THR A 38 18.30 50.01 11.79
CA THR A 38 18.41 49.45 10.42
C THR A 38 19.35 48.23 10.28
N SER A 39 19.18 47.43 9.20
CA SER A 39 20.24 46.62 8.53
C SER A 39 21.18 47.54 7.69
N PRO A 40 22.24 47.15 6.91
CA PRO A 40 22.47 45.83 6.26
C PRO A 40 23.92 45.30 5.99
N ARG A 41 24.01 43.96 5.80
CA ARG A 41 24.74 43.20 4.72
C ARG A 41 26.29 43.04 4.61
N LEU A 42 26.65 41.76 4.39
CA LEU A 42 27.56 41.14 3.37
C LEU A 42 29.11 41.06 3.52
N ILE A 43 29.62 39.84 3.20
CA ILE A 43 30.85 39.47 2.45
C ILE A 43 32.25 39.73 3.10
N SER A 44 33.31 38.92 2.88
CA SER A 44 33.47 37.45 2.69
C SER A 44 34.99 37.06 2.75
N TYR A 45 35.29 35.75 2.63
CA TYR A 45 36.50 35.14 2.01
C TYR A 45 37.86 34.97 2.76
N LEU A 46 38.29 33.70 2.76
CA LEU A 46 39.65 33.13 2.54
C LEU A 46 40.79 33.13 3.61
N TYR A 47 41.05 31.92 4.15
CA TYR A 47 42.28 31.12 3.96
C TYR A 47 43.68 31.76 4.20
N LYS A 48 44.41 31.32 5.26
CA LYS A 48 45.41 30.21 5.18
C LYS A 48 46.13 29.87 6.51
N ASN A 49 46.69 28.65 6.51
CA ASN A 49 47.43 27.96 7.58
C ASN A 49 48.57 28.73 8.26
N THR A 50 48.87 28.36 9.51
CA THR A 50 50.25 28.04 9.96
C THR A 50 50.19 27.04 11.12
N SER A 51 51.24 26.22 11.30
CA SER A 51 51.26 25.10 12.27
C SER A 51 52.32 25.30 13.35
N SER A 52 51.98 25.13 14.63
CA SER A 52 52.95 25.09 15.75
C SER A 52 52.45 24.32 16.99
N THR A 53 52.38 23.00 16.86
CA THR A 53 52.99 22.01 17.79
C THR A 53 53.13 22.36 19.30
N ILE A 54 52.23 21.76 20.10
CA ILE A 54 52.47 21.06 21.40
C ILE A 54 52.42 21.82 22.76
N GLN A 55 51.79 21.11 23.73
CA GLN A 55 51.78 21.21 25.20
C GLN A 55 51.24 22.46 25.91
N PHE A 56 50.23 22.23 26.77
CA PHE A 56 50.33 22.53 28.21
C PHE A 56 49.50 21.55 29.04
N SER A 57 49.83 21.37 30.33
CA SER A 57 49.22 20.37 31.21
C SER A 57 48.52 20.99 32.42
N ALA A 58 47.23 20.70 32.55
CA ALA A 58 46.45 20.56 33.80
C ALA A 58 46.20 21.77 34.75
N VAL A 59 45.04 21.69 35.44
CA VAL A 59 44.61 22.42 36.66
C VAL A 59 44.33 23.95 36.51
N SER A 60 43.31 24.57 37.11
CA SER A 60 41.87 24.28 37.32
C SER A 60 41.28 25.39 38.22
N GLN A 61 40.19 26.06 37.82
CA GLN A 61 38.93 26.18 38.59
C GLN A 61 37.91 27.23 38.05
N LYS A 62 36.62 26.89 38.20
CA LYS A 62 35.44 27.77 38.40
C LYS A 62 35.11 28.88 37.38
N GLN A 63 33.91 28.76 36.77
CA GLN A 63 32.76 29.58 37.21
C GLN A 63 31.41 28.87 36.90
N HIS A 64 30.28 29.42 37.39
CA HIS A 64 28.95 28.79 37.32
C HIS A 64 28.30 28.98 35.93
N ARG A 65 27.66 27.98 35.30
CA ARG A 65 26.43 27.23 35.65
C ARG A 65 25.14 28.06 35.45
N GLY A 66 24.46 27.82 34.32
CA GLY A 66 23.08 28.21 34.05
C GLY A 66 22.34 27.03 33.40
N ASP A 67 21.16 26.66 33.92
CA ASP A 67 20.50 25.40 33.58
C ASP A 67 19.82 25.42 32.19
N ARG A 68 20.14 24.41 31.36
CA ARG A 68 19.21 23.87 30.36
C ARG A 68 18.99 22.39 30.66
N ARG A 69 17.80 22.03 31.13
CA ARG A 69 17.44 20.65 31.48
C ARG A 69 17.16 19.81 30.24
N PHE A 70 18.15 19.04 29.81
CA PHE A 70 17.96 17.98 28.83
C PHE A 70 17.32 16.76 29.50
N PHE A 71 16.12 16.37 29.07
CA PHE A 71 15.53 15.08 29.42
C PHE A 71 16.23 13.97 28.63
N LYS A 72 17.24 13.33 29.24
CA LYS A 72 17.72 12.02 28.78
C LYS A 72 16.81 10.92 29.31
N LEU A 73 16.41 10.00 28.43
CA LEU A 73 15.74 8.76 28.83
C LEU A 73 16.70 7.92 29.70
N PRO A 74 16.23 7.30 30.80
CA PRO A 74 17.08 6.51 31.68
C PRO A 74 17.37 5.13 31.10
N LEU A 75 18.63 4.85 30.78
CA LEU A 75 19.11 3.49 30.51
C LEU A 75 19.10 2.67 31.83
N PRO A 76 18.67 1.40 31.82
CA PRO A 76 18.70 0.56 33.02
C PRO A 76 20.15 0.19 33.39
N MET A 77 20.56 0.52 34.62
CA MET A 77 21.84 0.04 35.17
C MET A 77 21.74 -1.44 35.52
N CYS A 78 22.50 -2.29 34.84
CA CYS A 78 22.65 -3.69 35.21
C CYS A 78 23.82 -3.86 36.21
N HIS A 79 23.60 -4.58 37.31
CA HIS A 79 24.65 -4.88 38.28
C HIS A 79 25.51 -6.08 37.84
N ARG A 80 26.70 -6.19 38.44
CA ARG A 80 27.78 -7.12 38.05
C ARG A 80 27.33 -8.58 37.92
N ALA A 81 27.16 -9.02 36.68
CA ALA A 81 27.44 -10.38 36.24
C ALA A 81 28.49 -10.31 35.11
N ILE A 82 29.26 -11.37 34.87
CA ILE A 82 30.21 -11.43 33.75
C ILE A 82 29.42 -11.76 32.48
N CYS A 83 28.78 -10.73 31.91
CA CYS A 83 28.21 -10.85 30.59
C CYS A 83 29.34 -11.03 29.57
N HIS A 84 29.42 -12.22 28.95
CA HIS A 84 29.94 -12.28 27.60
C HIS A 84 28.96 -11.48 26.74
N SER A 85 29.33 -10.24 26.39
CA SER A 85 28.63 -9.51 25.36
C SER A 85 28.71 -10.34 24.08
N PRO A 86 27.61 -10.74 23.43
CA PRO A 86 27.69 -11.17 22.05
C PRO A 86 28.36 -10.01 21.29
N SER A 87 29.34 -10.32 20.44
CA SER A 87 29.90 -9.27 19.57
C SER A 87 28.73 -8.70 18.76
N PRO A 88 28.60 -7.37 18.60
CA PRO A 88 27.46 -6.78 17.90
C PRO A 88 27.28 -7.49 16.56
N GLU A 89 26.13 -8.12 16.41
CA GLU A 89 25.80 -8.92 15.23
C GLU A 89 25.74 -7.98 14.03
N CYS A 90 26.32 -8.41 12.91
CA CYS A 90 26.31 -7.55 11.74
C CYS A 90 24.95 -7.63 11.03
N PRO A 91 24.46 -6.51 10.49
CA PRO A 91 23.21 -6.49 9.74
C PRO A 91 23.30 -7.37 8.48
N PRO A 92 22.16 -7.71 7.86
CA PRO A 92 22.14 -8.14 6.47
C PRO A 92 22.86 -7.11 5.59
N MET A 93 23.53 -7.59 4.55
CA MET A 93 24.26 -6.73 3.61
C MET A 93 23.36 -6.21 2.48
N GLY A 94 22.14 -6.74 2.35
CA GLY A 94 21.11 -6.30 1.41
C GLY A 94 21.11 -7.11 0.11
N MET A 95 21.16 -8.44 0.24
CA MET A 95 20.72 -9.35 -0.80
C MET A 95 19.22 -9.17 -1.07
N GLU A 96 18.40 -9.08 -0.01
CA GLU A 96 16.94 -8.92 -0.10
C GLU A 96 16.52 -7.50 -0.52
N THR A 97 16.99 -6.48 0.19
CA THR A 97 16.76 -5.04 -0.11
C THR A 97 17.44 -4.53 -1.38
N LEU A 98 18.09 -5.41 -2.15
CA LEU A 98 18.77 -5.12 -3.43
C LEU A 98 19.94 -4.13 -3.35
N LYS A 99 20.38 -3.77 -2.15
CA LYS A 99 21.53 -2.90 -1.85
C LYS A 99 22.87 -3.49 -2.31
N ILE A 100 22.91 -4.80 -2.53
CA ILE A 100 23.92 -5.53 -3.31
C ILE A 100 23.44 -5.60 -4.77
N ASP A 101 24.20 -5.05 -5.71
CA ASP A 101 23.92 -5.10 -7.15
C ASP A 101 24.12 -6.52 -7.72
N ASP A 102 23.39 -6.88 -8.78
CA ASP A 102 23.49 -8.22 -9.39
C ASP A 102 24.90 -8.58 -9.90
N PHE A 103 25.74 -7.60 -10.24
CA PHE A 103 27.12 -7.84 -10.65
C PHE A 103 28.08 -8.20 -9.49
N GLN A 104 27.64 -8.07 -8.23
CA GLN A 104 28.37 -8.59 -7.07
C GLN A 104 28.10 -10.09 -6.82
N LEU A 105 27.18 -10.69 -7.58
CA LEU A 105 26.69 -12.05 -7.37
C LEU A 105 27.21 -12.98 -8.45
N HIS A 106 27.96 -14.00 -8.05
CA HIS A 106 28.57 -14.97 -8.94
C HIS A 106 28.24 -16.40 -8.51
N ALA A 107 28.33 -17.36 -9.42
CA ALA A 107 28.14 -18.77 -9.09
C ALA A 107 29.04 -19.67 -9.95
N SER A 108 29.32 -20.87 -9.45
CA SER A 108 30.10 -21.90 -10.14
C SER A 108 29.50 -22.31 -11.48
N THR A 109 28.18 -22.52 -11.49
CA THR A 109 27.34 -22.81 -12.66
C THR A 109 25.93 -22.31 -12.38
N ILE A 110 25.11 -22.18 -13.42
CA ILE A 110 23.69 -21.84 -13.34
C ILE A 110 22.89 -22.83 -14.19
N LYS A 111 21.68 -23.21 -13.75
CA LYS A 111 20.80 -24.14 -14.48
C LYS A 111 20.19 -23.52 -15.74
N ARG A 112 19.83 -22.23 -15.64
CA ARG A 112 19.32 -21.34 -16.69
C ARG A 112 19.42 -19.88 -16.21
N TYR A 113 19.13 -18.90 -17.07
CA TYR A 113 19.23 -17.48 -16.70
C TYR A 113 18.34 -17.11 -15.50
N GLY A 114 17.05 -17.49 -15.52
CA GLY A 114 16.11 -17.27 -14.42
C GLY A 114 16.50 -17.94 -13.09
N LEU A 115 17.50 -18.83 -13.09
CA LEU A 115 18.07 -19.49 -11.91
C LEU A 115 19.53 -19.06 -11.65
N GLY A 116 19.90 -17.85 -12.09
CA GLY A 116 21.25 -17.29 -11.94
C GLY A 116 21.60 -16.82 -10.53
N ALA A 117 22.88 -16.49 -10.29
CA ALA A 117 23.35 -15.97 -9.01
C ALA A 117 22.60 -14.70 -8.54
N HIS A 118 22.18 -13.86 -9.50
CA HIS A 118 21.36 -12.67 -9.30
C HIS A 118 19.96 -12.94 -8.68
N ARG A 119 19.54 -14.22 -8.67
CA ARG A 119 18.30 -14.74 -8.06
C ARG A 119 18.57 -15.51 -6.76
N GLY A 120 19.83 -15.67 -6.34
CA GLY A 120 20.23 -16.31 -5.08
C GLY A 120 19.98 -15.47 -3.82
N ARG A 121 19.04 -14.53 -3.87
CA ARG A 121 18.73 -13.55 -2.82
C ARG A 121 17.66 -14.09 -1.88
N LEU A 122 17.75 -13.81 -0.59
CA LEU A 122 16.72 -14.15 0.39
C LEU A 122 15.35 -13.61 -0.07
N ASN A 123 14.30 -14.39 0.20
CA ASN A 123 12.88 -14.06 -0.01
C ASN A 123 12.44 -13.68 -1.44
N ILE A 124 13.32 -13.67 -2.44
CA ILE A 124 12.93 -13.34 -3.82
C ILE A 124 11.85 -14.31 -4.34
N GLN A 125 10.79 -13.76 -4.93
CA GLN A 125 9.64 -14.53 -5.40
C GLN A 125 9.79 -14.95 -6.87
N ALA A 126 9.10 -16.03 -7.24
CA ALA A 126 9.02 -16.55 -8.60
C ALA A 126 7.78 -16.04 -9.36
N GLY A 127 7.79 -16.17 -10.69
CA GLY A 127 6.58 -16.07 -11.49
C GLY A 127 5.59 -17.23 -11.26
N LEU A 128 4.43 -17.15 -11.92
CA LEU A 128 3.44 -18.25 -11.94
C LEU A 128 3.89 -19.44 -12.79
N TYR A 129 4.86 -19.23 -13.68
CA TYR A 129 5.39 -20.22 -14.62
C TYR A 129 6.81 -20.65 -14.24
N GLU A 130 7.24 -21.79 -14.77
CA GLU A 130 8.65 -22.25 -14.73
C GLU A 130 9.36 -21.89 -16.04
N ASP A 131 10.70 -22.00 -16.05
CA ASP A 131 11.56 -21.79 -17.22
C ASP A 131 11.55 -20.36 -17.80
N ASP A 132 11.11 -19.36 -17.02
CA ASP A 132 11.10 -17.95 -17.41
C ASP A 132 12.38 -17.17 -16.99
N LEU A 133 12.33 -15.84 -16.99
CA LEU A 133 13.45 -14.97 -16.60
C LEU A 133 13.56 -14.75 -15.08
N TYR A 134 12.61 -15.25 -14.29
CA TYR A 134 12.38 -14.86 -12.90
C TYR A 134 12.01 -16.04 -11.99
N ASP A 135 12.68 -17.19 -12.11
CA ASP A 135 12.55 -18.25 -11.10
C ASP A 135 13.05 -17.81 -9.72
N GLY A 136 12.48 -18.36 -8.63
CA GLY A 136 12.68 -17.87 -7.26
C GLY A 136 13.92 -18.41 -6.54
N GLY A 137 15.11 -18.39 -7.15
CA GLY A 137 16.36 -18.79 -6.47
C GLY A 137 17.55 -18.90 -7.42
N TRP A 138 18.77 -19.04 -6.88
CA TRP A 138 19.88 -19.60 -7.66
C TRP A 138 19.74 -21.12 -7.69
N CYS A 139 19.99 -21.76 -8.84
CA CYS A 139 20.23 -23.20 -8.93
C CYS A 139 21.50 -23.47 -9.74
N ALA A 140 22.33 -24.38 -9.25
CA ALA A 140 23.49 -24.87 -10.00
C ALA A 140 23.05 -25.66 -11.25
N GLY A 141 23.86 -25.60 -12.30
CA GLY A 141 23.69 -26.39 -13.53
C GLY A 141 24.29 -27.80 -13.45
N ARG A 142 24.83 -28.20 -12.30
CA ARG A 142 25.37 -29.54 -12.00
C ARG A 142 25.11 -29.91 -10.55
N GLU A 143 24.92 -31.19 -10.28
CA GLU A 143 24.62 -31.73 -8.96
C GLU A 143 25.85 -32.41 -8.37
N ASP A 144 26.88 -31.61 -8.07
CA ASP A 144 28.15 -32.06 -7.52
C ASP A 144 28.61 -31.19 -6.32
N PRO A 145 29.54 -31.67 -5.48
CA PRO A 145 29.99 -30.92 -4.30
C PRO A 145 30.98 -29.77 -4.59
N LEU A 146 31.21 -29.40 -5.87
CA LEU A 146 32.09 -28.30 -6.26
C LEU A 146 31.32 -26.99 -6.47
N GLN A 147 29.98 -27.03 -6.42
CA GLN A 147 29.15 -25.86 -6.71
C GLN A 147 29.20 -24.79 -5.61
N TRP A 148 29.01 -23.53 -5.97
CA TRP A 148 28.99 -22.41 -5.02
C TRP A 148 28.21 -21.20 -5.53
N LEU A 149 27.69 -20.43 -4.58
CA LEU A 149 27.21 -19.05 -4.74
C LEU A 149 28.21 -18.10 -4.05
N GLU A 150 28.53 -16.99 -4.67
CA GLU A 150 29.51 -15.99 -4.20
C GLU A 150 28.91 -14.59 -4.14
N VAL A 151 29.32 -13.84 -3.11
CA VAL A 151 29.01 -12.42 -2.92
C VAL A 151 30.32 -11.63 -2.76
N ASP A 152 30.53 -10.62 -3.62
CA ASP A 152 31.58 -9.61 -3.49
C ASP A 152 31.09 -8.43 -2.65
N ALA A 153 31.67 -8.18 -1.48
CA ALA A 153 31.34 -7.05 -0.62
C ALA A 153 31.92 -5.69 -1.11
N ARG A 154 32.69 -5.69 -2.22
CA ARG A 154 33.51 -4.59 -2.80
C ARG A 154 34.64 -4.03 -1.92
N ARG A 155 34.53 -4.19 -0.60
CA ARG A 155 35.46 -3.72 0.43
C ARG A 155 35.64 -4.79 1.52
N LEU A 156 36.73 -4.70 2.28
CA LEU A 156 36.97 -5.56 3.45
C LEU A 156 35.76 -5.49 4.39
N THR A 157 35.24 -6.66 4.75
CA THR A 157 33.98 -6.86 5.46
C THR A 157 34.15 -7.99 6.46
N LYS A 158 33.71 -7.76 7.70
CA LYS A 158 33.63 -8.76 8.77
C LYS A 158 32.32 -9.53 8.62
N PHE A 159 32.38 -10.68 7.97
CA PHE A 159 31.27 -11.61 7.85
C PHE A 159 31.03 -12.34 9.18
N THR A 160 29.76 -12.52 9.54
CA THR A 160 29.32 -13.08 10.83
C THR A 160 28.28 -14.18 10.70
N GLY A 161 27.63 -14.35 9.54
CA GLY A 161 26.63 -15.37 9.34
C GLY A 161 26.06 -15.41 7.93
N VAL A 162 25.23 -16.41 7.68
CA VAL A 162 24.43 -16.61 6.46
C VAL A 162 23.02 -16.97 6.88
N VAL A 163 22.02 -16.34 6.27
CA VAL A 163 20.63 -16.83 6.29
C VAL A 163 20.39 -17.55 4.96
N SER A 164 19.97 -18.81 5.01
CA SER A 164 19.65 -19.59 3.81
C SER A 164 18.16 -19.93 3.74
N GLN A 165 17.63 -20.03 2.53
CA GLN A 165 16.24 -20.37 2.21
C GLN A 165 16.22 -21.25 0.95
N GLY A 166 15.22 -22.11 0.78
CA GLY A 166 15.08 -22.89 -0.44
C GLY A 166 14.55 -22.05 -1.61
N ARG A 167 14.33 -22.68 -2.76
CA ARG A 167 13.83 -22.02 -3.96
C ARG A 167 12.32 -21.76 -3.87
N SER A 168 11.90 -20.51 -4.09
CA SER A 168 10.50 -20.18 -4.37
C SER A 168 10.09 -20.75 -5.74
N SER A 169 9.06 -21.57 -5.75
CA SER A 169 8.33 -22.03 -6.94
C SER A 169 7.00 -22.64 -6.50
N LEU A 170 5.95 -22.52 -7.31
CA LEU A 170 4.68 -23.22 -7.07
C LEU A 170 4.77 -24.72 -7.42
N TRP A 171 5.67 -25.08 -8.33
CA TRP A 171 5.72 -26.38 -9.01
C TRP A 171 6.89 -27.25 -8.55
N SER A 172 7.99 -26.61 -8.15
CA SER A 172 9.24 -27.27 -7.76
C SER A 172 9.46 -27.27 -6.24
N SER A 173 10.40 -28.11 -5.78
CA SER A 173 10.80 -28.26 -4.38
C SER A 173 12.31 -28.51 -4.30
N ASP A 174 13.09 -27.43 -4.33
CA ASP A 174 14.55 -27.47 -4.33
C ASP A 174 15.11 -26.70 -3.12
N TRP A 175 16.00 -27.32 -2.33
CA TRP A 175 16.75 -26.61 -1.28
C TRP A 175 18.06 -27.32 -0.89
N VAL A 176 19.04 -26.53 -0.44
CA VAL A 176 20.29 -27.00 0.17
C VAL A 176 20.06 -27.38 1.64
N THR A 177 20.44 -28.61 2.01
CA THR A 177 20.25 -29.18 3.36
C THR A 177 21.52 -29.07 4.23
N SER A 178 22.71 -28.94 3.63
CA SER A 178 23.93 -28.53 4.34
C SER A 178 24.93 -27.84 3.40
N TYR A 179 25.75 -26.95 3.94
CA TYR A 179 26.77 -26.20 3.19
C TYR A 179 28.00 -25.90 4.05
N LYS A 180 29.14 -25.58 3.42
CA LYS A 180 30.28 -24.94 4.08
C LYS A 180 30.46 -23.52 3.55
N VAL A 181 31.03 -22.63 4.35
CA VAL A 181 31.32 -21.24 3.95
C VAL A 181 32.83 -21.06 3.79
N MET A 182 33.22 -20.27 2.80
CA MET A 182 34.60 -19.92 2.48
C MET A 182 34.71 -18.40 2.29
N VAL A 183 35.83 -17.81 2.72
CA VAL A 183 36.10 -16.37 2.63
C VAL A 183 37.41 -16.13 1.88
N SER A 184 37.46 -15.06 1.09
CA SER A 184 38.62 -14.67 0.28
C SER A 184 38.79 -13.16 0.26
N ASN A 185 40.01 -12.69 -0.06
CA ASN A 185 40.31 -11.28 -0.30
C ASN A 185 40.54 -10.96 -1.80
N ASP A 186 40.75 -11.97 -2.64
CA ASP A 186 41.20 -11.87 -4.03
C ASP A 186 40.34 -12.68 -5.04
N SER A 187 39.31 -13.38 -4.55
CA SER A 187 38.48 -14.38 -5.25
C SER A 187 39.20 -15.65 -5.77
N HIS A 188 40.52 -15.75 -5.54
CA HIS A 188 41.38 -16.85 -6.00
C HIS A 188 41.82 -17.77 -4.86
N THR A 189 42.27 -17.20 -3.73
CA THR A 189 42.69 -17.93 -2.53
C THR A 189 41.54 -17.95 -1.51
N TRP A 190 41.18 -19.14 -1.03
CA TRP A 190 39.96 -19.35 -0.25
C TRP A 190 40.23 -20.05 1.08
N VAL A 191 39.83 -19.40 2.18
CA VAL A 191 39.89 -19.97 3.53
C VAL A 191 38.50 -20.50 3.88
N THR A 192 38.36 -21.81 4.08
CA THR A 192 37.11 -22.39 4.58
C THR A 192 36.99 -22.14 6.09
N LEU A 193 35.77 -21.84 6.58
CA LEU A 193 35.49 -21.81 8.02
C LEU A 193 35.75 -23.19 8.63
N ARG A 194 36.29 -23.24 9.85
CA ARG A 194 36.66 -24.49 10.53
C ARG A 194 36.16 -24.56 11.96
N ASN A 195 35.91 -25.79 12.42
CA ASN A 195 35.73 -26.13 13.81
C ASN A 195 36.91 -27.03 14.24
N GLY A 196 37.89 -26.44 14.93
CA GLY A 196 39.17 -27.09 15.19
C GLY A 196 39.90 -27.49 13.90
N SER A 197 40.18 -28.79 13.76
CA SER A 197 40.87 -29.39 12.61
C SER A 197 40.01 -29.57 11.36
N HIS A 198 38.67 -29.49 11.46
CA HIS A 198 37.75 -29.88 10.39
C HIS A 198 37.05 -28.67 9.76
N ASP A 199 36.75 -28.75 8.46
CA ASP A 199 35.87 -27.80 7.77
C ASP A 199 34.48 -27.77 8.44
N LEU A 200 33.98 -26.56 8.73
CA LEU A 200 32.69 -26.36 9.39
C LEU A 200 31.56 -26.51 8.36
N ILE A 201 30.71 -27.50 8.58
CA ILE A 201 29.48 -27.74 7.82
C ILE A 201 28.30 -27.19 8.62
N PHE A 202 27.57 -26.25 8.02
CA PHE A 202 26.35 -25.67 8.56
C PHE A 202 25.13 -26.50 8.13
N THR A 203 24.12 -26.57 9.00
CA THR A 203 22.81 -27.14 8.64
C THR A 203 22.00 -26.11 7.88
N GLY A 204 21.60 -26.45 6.65
CA GLY A 204 20.75 -25.61 5.81
C GLY A 204 19.27 -25.86 6.07
N ASN A 205 18.48 -25.76 5.01
CA ASN A 205 17.03 -25.78 5.07
C ASN A 205 16.46 -27.21 5.11
N ARG A 206 15.23 -27.33 5.62
CA ARG A 206 14.45 -28.59 5.67
C ARG A 206 13.26 -28.60 4.72
N GLU A 207 12.87 -27.43 4.25
CA GLU A 207 11.85 -27.15 3.24
C GLU A 207 12.22 -25.81 2.56
N LYS A 208 11.35 -25.23 1.71
CA LYS A 208 11.73 -24.13 0.81
C LYS A 208 11.43 -22.70 1.29
N GLU A 209 10.45 -22.49 2.17
CA GLU A 209 10.02 -21.13 2.52
C GLU A 209 10.60 -20.60 3.85
N ILE A 210 10.74 -21.40 4.91
CA ILE A 210 11.31 -20.95 6.19
C ILE A 210 12.82 -20.68 6.05
N PRO A 211 13.28 -19.44 6.33
CA PRO A 211 14.71 -19.13 6.39
C PRO A 211 15.41 -19.80 7.58
N VAL A 212 16.70 -20.11 7.42
CA VAL A 212 17.56 -20.71 8.45
C VAL A 212 18.83 -19.88 8.61
N ARG A 213 18.93 -19.16 9.73
CA ARG A 213 20.09 -18.33 10.09
C ARG A 213 21.17 -19.17 10.77
N ASN A 214 22.36 -19.17 10.18
CA ASN A 214 23.59 -19.76 10.73
C ASN A 214 24.59 -18.65 11.04
N VAL A 215 24.96 -18.51 12.32
CA VAL A 215 25.99 -17.56 12.79
C VAL A 215 27.35 -18.27 12.87
N PHE A 216 28.42 -17.57 12.51
CA PHE A 216 29.78 -18.11 12.51
C PHE A 216 30.35 -18.12 13.95
N PRO A 217 30.91 -19.25 14.43
CA PRO A 217 31.52 -19.32 15.76
C PRO A 217 32.66 -18.30 15.99
N THR A 218 33.35 -17.93 14.91
CA THR A 218 34.31 -16.83 14.86
C THR A 218 34.04 -16.01 13.59
N PRO A 219 33.81 -14.69 13.70
CA PRO A 219 33.68 -13.83 12.53
C PRO A 219 34.94 -13.84 11.65
N MET A 220 34.77 -13.76 10.33
CA MET A 220 35.88 -13.76 9.37
C MET A 220 35.90 -12.47 8.56
N VAL A 221 37.10 -11.93 8.33
CA VAL A 221 37.31 -10.72 7.52
C VAL A 221 37.79 -11.10 6.12
N GLY A 222 37.17 -10.55 5.09
CA GLY A 222 37.57 -10.68 3.70
C GLY A 222 36.77 -9.74 2.80
N ARG A 223 36.91 -9.87 1.49
CA ARG A 223 36.09 -9.14 0.50
C ARG A 223 34.99 -10.02 -0.10
N TYR A 224 35.30 -11.31 -0.34
CA TYR A 224 34.40 -12.25 -0.98
C TYR A 224 33.99 -13.35 -0.01
N LEU A 225 32.73 -13.80 -0.11
CA LEU A 225 32.20 -14.94 0.62
C LEU A 225 31.56 -15.92 -0.37
N ARG A 226 31.93 -17.21 -0.27
CA ARG A 226 31.33 -18.33 -1.00
C ARG A 226 30.55 -19.24 -0.06
N ILE A 227 29.34 -19.60 -0.46
CA ILE A 227 28.56 -20.71 0.10
C ILE A 227 28.76 -21.90 -0.83
N ASN A 228 29.29 -23.02 -0.33
CA ASN A 228 29.47 -24.28 -1.07
C ASN A 228 28.50 -25.35 -0.50
N PRO A 229 27.41 -25.66 -1.19
CA PRO A 229 26.52 -26.77 -0.84
C PRO A 229 27.26 -28.11 -0.70
N ARG A 230 26.91 -28.86 0.34
CA ARG A 230 27.44 -30.20 0.65
C ARG A 230 26.37 -31.29 0.52
N SER A 231 25.11 -30.97 0.81
CA SER A 231 23.94 -31.81 0.52
C SER A 231 22.71 -30.95 0.20
N TRP A 232 21.77 -31.53 -0.53
CA TRP A 232 20.49 -30.91 -0.92
C TRP A 232 19.32 -31.87 -0.64
N TYR A 233 18.10 -31.47 -0.97
CA TYR A 233 16.93 -32.35 -0.92
C TYR A 233 17.04 -33.44 -1.99
N GLY A 234 16.96 -34.72 -1.58
CA GLY A 234 17.17 -35.86 -2.49
C GLY A 234 16.08 -36.09 -3.55
N GLY A 235 14.99 -35.32 -3.52
CA GLY A 235 13.96 -35.28 -4.56
C GLY A 235 13.95 -33.99 -5.37
N GLY A 236 15.03 -33.20 -5.31
CA GLY A 236 15.19 -31.92 -6.00
C GLY A 236 16.67 -31.62 -6.28
N THR A 237 16.97 -30.39 -6.70
CA THR A 237 18.29 -30.00 -7.21
C THR A 237 19.03 -29.02 -6.29
N ILE A 238 20.31 -28.73 -6.56
CA ILE A 238 21.10 -27.76 -5.78
C ILE A 238 20.58 -26.35 -6.06
N CYS A 239 19.66 -25.87 -5.21
CA CYS A 239 19.13 -24.51 -5.27
C CYS A 239 19.06 -23.84 -3.89
N MET A 240 19.27 -22.52 -3.84
CA MET A 240 19.04 -21.73 -2.64
C MET A 240 18.85 -20.22 -2.92
N ARG A 241 18.20 -19.58 -1.95
CA ARG A 241 18.12 -18.14 -1.69
C ARG A 241 18.96 -17.82 -0.44
N ALA A 242 19.62 -16.67 -0.36
CA ALA A 242 20.48 -16.32 0.78
C ALA A 242 20.59 -14.81 1.09
N GLU A 243 20.87 -14.50 2.36
CA GLU A 243 21.31 -13.20 2.87
C GLU A 243 22.61 -13.37 3.66
N ILE A 244 23.51 -12.38 3.62
CA ILE A 244 24.83 -12.40 4.24
C ILE A 244 24.88 -11.39 5.39
N LEU A 245 25.23 -11.83 6.59
CA LEU A 245 25.33 -10.96 7.76
C LEU A 245 26.77 -10.43 7.90
N GLY A 246 27.02 -9.15 7.59
CA GLY A 246 28.38 -8.62 7.45
C GLY A 246 28.54 -7.12 7.67
N CYS A 247 29.53 -6.74 8.49
CA CYS A 247 29.87 -5.34 8.76
C CYS A 247 31.03 -4.91 7.86
N PRO A 248 30.91 -3.86 7.04
CA PRO A 248 32.07 -3.25 6.39
C PRO A 248 33.13 -2.85 7.42
N MET A 249 34.40 -3.12 7.13
CA MET A 249 35.51 -2.68 7.97
C MET A 249 35.70 -1.15 7.81
N PRO A 250 36.10 -0.43 8.87
CA PRO A 250 36.42 0.98 8.78
C PRO A 250 37.54 1.24 7.76
N ASP A 251 37.34 2.25 6.90
CA ASP A 251 38.32 2.69 5.91
C ASP A 251 39.06 3.94 6.41
N PRO A 252 40.36 3.85 6.77
CA PRO A 252 41.12 4.98 7.29
C PRO A 252 41.29 6.13 6.28
N ASN A 253 41.15 5.86 4.98
CA ASN A 253 41.35 6.82 3.90
C ASN A 253 40.02 7.40 3.37
N ASN A 254 38.88 6.91 3.88
CA ASN A 254 37.54 7.30 3.49
C ASN A 254 37.22 7.12 1.98
N TYR A 255 37.98 6.28 1.28
CA TYR A 255 37.87 5.97 -0.15
C TYR A 255 36.53 5.30 -0.50
N TYR A 256 36.05 4.43 0.37
CA TYR A 256 34.77 3.73 0.23
C TYR A 256 33.58 4.44 0.89
N HIS A 257 33.71 5.69 1.34
CA HIS A 257 32.56 6.44 1.83
C HIS A 257 31.62 6.71 0.64
N ARG A 258 30.38 6.17 0.70
CA ARG A 258 29.48 6.23 -0.45
C ARG A 258 29.12 7.71 -0.67
N ARG A 259 29.44 8.30 -1.83
CA ARG A 259 29.01 9.69 -2.17
C ARG A 259 27.48 9.85 -2.14
N ASN A 260 26.77 8.72 -2.20
CA ASN A 260 25.33 8.58 -2.15
C ASN A 260 24.89 7.83 -0.87
N GLU A 261 25.65 7.90 0.24
CA GLU A 261 25.20 7.36 1.53
C GLU A 261 24.04 8.22 2.05
N VAL A 262 22.82 7.69 2.01
CA VAL A 262 21.62 8.41 2.41
C VAL A 262 21.57 8.51 3.93
N THR A 263 22.17 9.58 4.43
CA THR A 263 22.25 9.90 5.86
C THR A 263 21.16 10.90 6.20
N THR A 264 20.10 10.43 6.86
CA THR A 264 19.03 11.31 7.34
C THR A 264 19.57 12.28 8.39
N THR A 265 19.05 13.50 8.37
CA THR A 265 19.29 14.52 9.40
C THR A 265 18.23 14.51 10.50
N ASP A 266 17.17 13.72 10.34
CA ASP A 266 16.01 13.74 11.23
C ASP A 266 16.31 12.92 12.49
N ASN A 267 16.17 13.53 13.67
CA ASN A 267 16.43 12.85 14.95
C ASN A 267 15.19 12.07 15.43
N LEU A 268 14.95 10.91 14.80
CA LEU A 268 13.80 10.02 15.03
C LEU A 268 14.23 8.67 15.63
N ASP A 269 13.29 7.93 16.24
CA ASP A 269 13.53 6.58 16.79
C ASP A 269 13.54 5.50 15.68
N PHE A 270 14.66 5.35 14.97
CA PHE A 270 14.83 4.37 13.89
C PHE A 270 15.14 2.96 14.42
N ARG A 271 14.09 2.16 14.57
CA ARG A 271 14.10 0.73 14.94
C ARG A 271 12.70 0.14 14.77
N HIS A 272 12.55 -1.17 14.94
CA HIS A 272 11.23 -1.81 14.95
C HIS A 272 10.54 -1.64 16.30
N HIS A 273 9.23 -1.40 16.24
CA HIS A 273 8.40 -1.10 17.41
C HIS A 273 7.46 -2.24 17.74
N SER A 274 7.75 -3.02 18.80
CA SER A 274 6.77 -3.93 19.40
C SER A 274 5.44 -3.21 19.70
N TYR A 275 4.31 -3.92 19.80
CA TYR A 275 3.01 -3.32 20.09
C TYR A 275 3.00 -2.48 21.39
N LYS A 276 3.85 -2.83 22.36
CA LYS A 276 4.08 -2.04 23.57
C LYS A 276 4.82 -0.74 23.27
N ASP A 277 5.89 -0.80 22.49
CA ASP A 277 6.78 0.34 22.25
C ASP A 277 6.20 1.30 21.21
N MET A 278 5.45 0.79 20.21
CA MET A 278 4.58 1.55 19.31
C MET A 278 3.63 2.46 20.11
N ARG A 279 2.92 1.89 21.09
CA ARG A 279 2.02 2.65 21.97
C ARG A 279 2.74 3.64 22.87
N GLN A 280 3.97 3.32 23.29
CA GLN A 280 4.79 4.23 24.08
C GLN A 280 5.28 5.41 23.23
N LEU A 281 5.72 5.18 21.99
CA LEU A 281 6.11 6.21 21.02
C LEU A 281 4.93 7.12 20.69
N MET A 282 3.77 6.56 20.31
CA MET A 282 2.55 7.33 20.07
C MET A 282 2.24 8.24 21.28
N LYS A 283 2.34 7.68 22.50
CA LYS A 283 2.16 8.48 23.73
C LYS A 283 3.21 9.58 23.87
N VAL A 284 4.49 9.32 23.62
CA VAL A 284 5.54 10.36 23.69
C VAL A 284 5.27 11.48 22.68
N VAL A 285 4.82 11.17 21.46
CA VAL A 285 4.39 12.17 20.47
C VAL A 285 3.21 12.99 20.99
N ASN A 286 2.18 12.35 21.55
CA ASN A 286 1.03 13.03 22.14
C ASN A 286 1.41 13.89 23.38
N ASP A 287 2.34 13.41 24.22
CA ASP A 287 2.83 14.14 25.40
C ASP A 287 3.75 15.32 24.98
N MET A 288 4.36 15.28 23.78
CA MET A 288 5.17 16.38 23.19
C MET A 288 4.36 17.43 22.43
N CYS A 289 3.27 17.03 21.77
CA CYS A 289 2.43 17.89 20.93
C CYS A 289 0.93 17.85 21.31
N PRO A 290 0.56 17.98 22.61
CA PRO A 290 -0.80 17.70 23.08
C PRO A 290 -1.86 18.68 22.55
N ASN A 291 -1.46 19.86 22.07
CA ASN A 291 -2.38 20.84 21.48
C ASN A 291 -2.84 20.45 20.08
N ILE A 292 -2.06 19.63 19.35
CA ILE A 292 -2.29 19.30 17.94
C ILE A 292 -2.38 17.79 17.68
N THR A 293 -2.50 16.97 18.74
CA THR A 293 -2.55 15.51 18.61
C THR A 293 -3.54 14.86 19.58
N ARG A 294 -4.15 13.77 19.13
CA ARG A 294 -5.06 12.95 19.95
C ARG A 294 -4.97 11.47 19.59
N ILE A 295 -4.52 10.65 20.53
CA ILE A 295 -4.59 9.19 20.38
C ILE A 295 -6.03 8.71 20.67
N TYR A 296 -6.56 7.87 19.78
CA TYR A 296 -7.83 7.17 19.98
C TYR A 296 -7.75 5.70 19.52
N ASN A 297 -8.83 4.94 19.74
CA ASN A 297 -8.90 3.51 19.44
C ASN A 297 -10.14 3.20 18.60
N ILE A 298 -9.95 2.62 17.41
CA ILE A 298 -11.05 2.28 16.50
C ILE A 298 -11.71 0.93 16.79
N GLY A 299 -10.99 0.00 17.42
CA GLY A 299 -11.52 -1.34 17.69
C GLY A 299 -10.53 -2.23 18.43
N LYS A 300 -10.49 -3.52 18.08
CA LYS A 300 -9.51 -4.49 18.57
C LYS A 300 -9.17 -5.52 17.51
N SER A 301 -7.98 -6.09 17.60
CA SER A 301 -7.60 -7.32 16.94
C SER A 301 -8.32 -8.55 17.54
N HIS A 302 -8.09 -9.73 16.96
CA HIS A 302 -8.63 -10.99 17.47
C HIS A 302 -8.16 -11.28 18.91
N ASN A 303 -6.86 -11.09 19.18
CA ASN A 303 -6.28 -11.30 20.52
C ASN A 303 -6.55 -10.13 21.48
N GLY A 304 -7.42 -9.19 21.09
CA GLY A 304 -7.90 -8.11 21.93
C GLY A 304 -6.95 -6.90 22.03
N LEU A 305 -5.87 -6.87 21.26
CA LEU A 305 -4.99 -5.71 21.15
C LEU A 305 -5.77 -4.54 20.53
N LYS A 306 -5.67 -3.37 21.14
CA LYS A 306 -6.34 -2.14 20.71
C LYS A 306 -5.74 -1.61 19.40
N LEU A 307 -6.60 -1.31 18.43
CA LEU A 307 -6.22 -0.69 17.16
C LEU A 307 -6.16 0.83 17.38
N TYR A 308 -4.95 1.33 17.63
CA TYR A 308 -4.69 2.72 17.98
C TYR A 308 -4.41 3.56 16.73
N ALA A 309 -5.12 4.68 16.59
CA ALA A 309 -4.82 5.73 15.63
C ALA A 309 -4.37 6.99 16.40
N ILE A 310 -3.56 7.83 15.74
CA ILE A 310 -3.28 9.20 16.20
C ILE A 310 -3.87 10.19 15.19
N GLU A 311 -4.65 11.13 15.72
CA GLU A 311 -5.19 12.30 15.04
C GLU A 311 -4.17 13.44 15.13
N ILE A 312 -3.97 14.19 14.04
CA ILE A 312 -3.13 15.39 13.96
C ILE A 312 -3.91 16.48 13.19
N SER A 313 -4.17 17.61 13.83
CA SER A 313 -4.90 18.82 13.36
C SER A 313 -4.66 19.93 14.39
N ASP A 314 -4.88 21.20 14.09
CA ASP A 314 -4.80 22.26 15.11
C ASP A 314 -5.97 22.25 16.11
N ASN A 315 -7.11 21.63 15.75
CA ASN A 315 -8.28 21.44 16.62
C ASN A 315 -8.59 19.93 16.86
N PRO A 316 -7.68 19.17 17.50
CA PRO A 316 -7.70 17.71 17.54
C PRO A 316 -8.82 17.13 18.42
N GLY A 317 -9.99 16.97 17.82
CA GLY A 317 -11.02 16.07 18.32
C GLY A 317 -12.39 16.26 17.70
N GLU A 318 -12.61 17.42 17.09
CA GLU A 318 -13.84 17.88 16.43
C GLU A 318 -13.58 17.98 14.92
N HIS A 319 -14.60 18.21 14.10
CA HIS A 319 -14.49 18.30 12.63
C HIS A 319 -14.83 19.72 12.20
N GLU A 320 -13.96 20.38 11.43
CA GLU A 320 -14.17 21.76 11.00
C GLU A 320 -14.72 21.87 9.58
N VAL A 321 -15.69 22.76 9.39
CA VAL A 321 -16.49 22.84 8.15
C VAL A 321 -15.62 23.30 6.97
N GLY A 322 -15.30 22.37 6.08
CA GLY A 322 -14.39 22.55 4.93
C GLY A 322 -12.94 22.14 5.17
N GLU A 323 -12.57 21.64 6.35
CA GLU A 323 -11.31 20.94 6.63
C GLU A 323 -11.42 19.47 6.15
N PRO A 324 -10.64 19.04 5.15
CA PRO A 324 -10.69 17.65 4.69
C PRO A 324 -10.07 16.68 5.71
N GLU A 325 -10.76 15.55 5.91
CA GLU A 325 -10.23 14.40 6.65
C GLU A 325 -9.35 13.54 5.73
N PHE A 326 -8.10 13.31 6.13
CA PHE A 326 -7.13 12.45 5.46
C PHE A 326 -6.80 11.22 6.33
N ARG A 327 -6.51 10.05 5.72
CA ARG A 327 -5.94 8.91 6.45
C ARG A 327 -4.73 8.26 5.80
N TYR A 328 -3.76 7.87 6.63
CA TYR A 328 -2.82 6.81 6.32
C TYR A 328 -3.05 5.62 7.26
N LEU A 329 -2.95 4.40 6.73
CA LEU A 329 -2.96 3.18 7.52
C LEU A 329 -1.88 2.20 7.05
N ALA A 330 -1.41 1.35 7.95
CA ALA A 330 -0.35 0.37 7.64
C ALA A 330 -0.52 -0.95 8.41
N GLY A 331 0.25 -1.96 7.99
CA GLY A 331 0.28 -3.26 8.64
C GLY A 331 -1.07 -3.98 8.61
N SER A 332 -1.78 -3.94 7.48
CA SER A 332 -2.89 -4.86 7.16
C SER A 332 -2.37 -6.30 7.13
N HIS A 333 -1.21 -6.49 6.51
CA HIS A 333 -0.34 -7.65 6.70
C HIS A 333 0.63 -7.38 7.85
N GLY A 334 0.74 -8.30 8.81
CA GLY A 334 1.55 -8.05 10.00
C GLY A 334 3.07 -8.08 9.74
N ASN A 335 3.52 -8.81 8.71
CA ASN A 335 4.94 -8.86 8.31
C ASN A 335 5.37 -7.74 7.35
N GLU A 336 4.45 -6.89 6.89
CA GLU A 336 4.77 -5.72 6.04
C GLU A 336 5.05 -4.52 6.96
N ALA A 337 6.18 -4.61 7.67
CA ALA A 337 6.56 -3.74 8.77
C ALA A 337 7.00 -2.34 8.34
N LEU A 338 7.59 -2.16 7.14
CA LEU A 338 8.10 -0.85 6.72
C LEU A 338 7.02 0.24 6.78
N GLY A 339 5.80 -0.04 6.30
CA GLY A 339 4.68 0.89 6.36
C GLY A 339 4.29 1.30 7.80
N ARG A 340 4.39 0.39 8.77
CA ARG A 340 4.13 0.69 10.20
C ARG A 340 5.15 1.69 10.72
N GLU A 341 6.44 1.39 10.51
CA GLU A 341 7.52 2.22 11.03
C GLU A 341 7.55 3.59 10.34
N LEU A 342 7.29 3.68 9.03
CA LEU A 342 7.11 4.96 8.31
C LEU A 342 6.03 5.85 8.94
N LEU A 343 4.89 5.31 9.40
CA LEU A 343 3.86 6.11 10.07
C LEU A 343 4.25 6.51 11.50
N LEU A 344 5.06 5.71 12.19
CA LEU A 344 5.62 6.06 13.51
C LEU A 344 6.73 7.13 13.40
N LEU A 345 7.51 7.12 12.32
CA LEU A 345 8.48 8.16 11.97
C LEU A 345 7.75 9.45 11.55
N LEU A 346 6.71 9.35 10.71
CA LEU A 346 5.90 10.49 10.26
C LEU A 346 5.26 11.26 11.41
N MET A 347 4.63 10.58 12.38
CA MET A 347 4.02 11.26 13.54
C MET A 347 5.05 11.95 14.45
N GLN A 348 6.27 11.39 14.58
CA GLN A 348 7.37 12.07 15.26
C GLN A 348 7.82 13.31 14.48
N PHE A 349 8.09 13.15 13.18
CA PHE A 349 8.54 14.21 12.28
C PHE A 349 7.58 15.39 12.26
N MET A 350 6.28 15.16 12.07
CA MET A 350 5.27 16.22 12.05
C MET A 350 5.19 16.98 13.39
N CYS A 351 5.26 16.28 14.53
CA CYS A 351 5.29 16.92 15.84
C CYS A 351 6.58 17.75 16.06
N LEU A 352 7.74 17.25 15.65
CA LEU A 352 9.01 17.97 15.75
C LEU A 352 9.02 19.22 14.85
N GLU A 353 8.54 19.11 13.62
CA GLU A 353 8.57 20.19 12.64
C GLU A 353 7.49 21.26 12.85
N TYR A 354 6.33 20.89 13.36
CA TYR A 354 5.35 21.86 13.85
C TYR A 354 5.93 22.72 15.00
N ARG A 355 6.75 22.09 15.87
CA ARG A 355 7.42 22.75 17.00
C ARG A 355 8.66 23.53 16.59
N SER A 356 9.43 23.09 15.58
CA SER A 356 10.55 23.86 15.00
C SER A 356 10.04 25.11 14.27
N GLY A 357 8.84 24.99 13.67
CA GLY A 357 8.15 26.08 12.99
C GLY A 357 8.19 26.00 11.47
N ASN A 358 8.35 24.80 10.93
CA ASN A 358 8.29 24.53 9.50
C ASN A 358 6.93 24.99 8.92
N PRO A 359 6.90 25.93 7.96
CA PRO A 359 5.65 26.50 7.45
C PRO A 359 4.82 25.49 6.64
N ARG A 360 5.45 24.51 5.99
CA ARG A 360 4.75 23.45 5.24
C ARG A 360 3.98 22.55 6.20
N ILE A 361 4.65 22.07 7.26
CA ILE A 361 4.04 21.18 8.25
C ILE A 361 2.98 21.90 9.09
N ARG A 362 3.18 23.19 9.41
CA ARG A 362 2.11 23.99 10.03
C ARG A 362 0.92 24.14 9.10
N HIS A 363 1.11 24.62 7.87
CA HIS A 363 0.00 24.77 6.92
C HIS A 363 -0.76 23.46 6.67
N LEU A 364 -0.07 22.32 6.63
CA LEU A 364 -0.69 21.00 6.48
C LEU A 364 -1.52 20.61 7.70
N VAL A 365 -1.06 20.86 8.93
CA VAL A 365 -1.78 20.57 10.18
C VAL A 365 -2.91 21.57 10.45
N ASP A 366 -2.69 22.86 10.19
CA ASP A 366 -3.65 23.96 10.39
C ASP A 366 -4.74 24.01 9.28
N GLN A 367 -4.80 23.01 8.39
CA GLN A 367 -5.79 22.91 7.29
C GLN A 367 -6.29 21.48 7.02
N THR A 368 -5.76 20.44 7.68
CA THR A 368 -6.05 19.04 7.34
C THR A 368 -6.17 18.20 8.60
N ARG A 369 -7.24 17.41 8.68
CA ARG A 369 -7.43 16.48 9.77
C ARG A 369 -6.84 15.12 9.43
N ILE A 370 -5.64 14.87 9.92
CA ILE A 370 -4.80 13.73 9.52
C ILE A 370 -4.93 12.61 10.55
N HIS A 371 -5.30 11.41 10.10
CA HIS A 371 -5.37 10.23 10.96
C HIS A 371 -4.38 9.16 10.52
N LEU A 372 -3.47 8.79 11.42
CA LEU A 372 -2.42 7.79 11.17
C LEU A 372 -2.69 6.53 11.99
N LEU A 373 -2.89 5.38 11.31
CA LEU A 373 -3.14 4.07 11.89
C LEU A 373 -1.95 3.12 11.60
N PRO A 374 -0.90 3.08 12.43
CA PRO A 374 0.33 2.34 12.14
C PRO A 374 0.18 0.81 12.14
N SER A 375 -0.91 0.24 12.68
CA SER A 375 -1.07 -1.22 12.71
C SER A 375 -2.54 -1.66 12.75
N VAL A 376 -2.99 -2.26 11.66
CA VAL A 376 -4.29 -2.94 11.53
C VAL A 376 -4.26 -4.38 12.06
N ASN A 377 -3.13 -5.08 11.85
CA ASN A 377 -2.88 -6.46 12.27
C ASN A 377 -1.71 -6.55 13.28
N PRO A 378 -1.87 -6.02 14.51
CA PRO A 378 -0.83 -6.14 15.53
C PRO A 378 -0.61 -7.61 15.95
N ASP A 379 -1.63 -8.47 15.86
CA ASP A 379 -1.52 -9.91 16.17
C ASP A 379 -0.60 -10.66 15.19
N GLY A 380 -0.57 -10.22 13.93
CA GLY A 380 0.36 -10.70 12.91
C GLY A 380 1.77 -10.13 13.10
N TYR A 381 1.86 -8.81 13.35
CA TYR A 381 3.14 -8.13 13.54
C TYR A 381 3.94 -8.69 14.71
N GLU A 382 3.32 -8.94 15.87
CA GLU A 382 4.04 -9.50 17.02
C GLU A 382 4.69 -10.87 16.71
N LYS A 383 4.12 -11.66 15.79
CA LYS A 383 4.73 -12.95 15.36
C LYS A 383 5.93 -12.74 14.45
N ALA A 384 5.83 -11.81 13.50
CA ALA A 384 6.93 -11.47 12.59
C ALA A 384 8.11 -10.83 13.36
N PHE A 385 7.79 -9.85 14.22
CA PHE A 385 8.75 -9.20 15.11
C PHE A 385 9.46 -10.18 16.07
N GLN A 386 8.75 -11.21 16.58
CA GLN A 386 9.37 -12.25 17.41
C GLN A 386 10.28 -13.22 16.65
N ALA A 387 10.13 -13.35 15.32
CA ALA A 387 11.06 -14.10 14.48
C ALA A 387 12.28 -13.25 14.08
N GLY A 388 12.06 -11.95 13.82
CA GLY A 388 13.06 -11.03 13.28
C GLY A 388 12.97 -10.88 11.76
N SER A 389 13.53 -9.78 11.25
CA SER A 389 13.51 -9.34 9.86
C SER A 389 13.86 -10.45 8.86
N GLU A 390 15.07 -11.01 8.97
CA GLU A 390 15.55 -12.04 8.03
C GLU A 390 14.85 -13.41 8.17
N LEU A 391 13.94 -13.59 9.14
CA LEU A 391 13.37 -14.89 9.52
C LEU A 391 11.84 -14.98 9.41
N CYS A 392 11.09 -13.87 9.37
CA CYS A 392 9.64 -13.96 9.17
C CYS A 392 9.26 -14.37 7.73
N GLY A 393 10.04 -13.93 6.75
CA GLY A 393 9.78 -14.15 5.33
C GLY A 393 8.38 -13.69 4.90
N TRP A 394 7.86 -14.34 3.86
CA TRP A 394 6.65 -13.89 3.16
C TRP A 394 5.32 -14.19 3.87
N SER A 395 5.30 -15.17 4.77
CA SER A 395 4.06 -15.77 5.30
C SER A 395 3.87 -15.60 6.80
N LEU A 396 4.93 -15.60 7.62
CA LEU A 396 4.80 -15.58 9.07
C LEU A 396 4.30 -14.20 9.55
N GLY A 397 3.07 -14.16 10.04
CA GLY A 397 2.45 -12.92 10.52
C GLY A 397 1.70 -12.11 9.45
N ARG A 398 1.64 -12.57 8.19
CA ARG A 398 0.85 -11.91 7.14
C ARG A 398 -0.63 -11.80 7.53
N TRP A 399 -1.30 -12.94 7.68
CA TRP A 399 -2.74 -13.03 7.93
C TRP A 399 -3.12 -12.68 9.38
N SER A 400 -4.41 -12.48 9.62
CA SER A 400 -4.98 -12.37 10.96
C SER A 400 -4.83 -13.68 11.77
N GLN A 401 -5.14 -13.64 13.07
CA GLN A 401 -5.12 -14.84 13.92
C GLN A 401 -6.11 -15.93 13.46
N ASP A 402 -7.22 -15.53 12.84
CA ASP A 402 -8.23 -16.38 12.21
C ASP A 402 -7.92 -16.77 10.75
N GLY A 403 -6.70 -16.46 10.25
CA GLY A 403 -6.21 -16.91 8.94
C GLY A 403 -6.71 -16.08 7.74
N MET A 404 -7.33 -14.94 7.99
CA MET A 404 -7.89 -14.08 6.95
C MET A 404 -6.89 -13.00 6.50
N ASP A 405 -6.88 -12.70 5.20
CA ASP A 405 -6.21 -11.51 4.67
C ASP A 405 -7.12 -10.30 4.94
N ILE A 406 -6.66 -9.35 5.75
CA ILE A 406 -7.51 -8.22 6.20
C ILE A 406 -7.70 -7.19 5.07
N HIS A 407 -6.74 -7.03 4.17
CA HIS A 407 -6.86 -6.12 3.03
C HIS A 407 -7.92 -6.60 2.03
N HIS A 408 -8.07 -7.93 1.92
CA HIS A 408 -9.02 -8.61 1.04
C HIS A 408 -10.28 -9.17 1.76
N ASN A 409 -10.59 -8.70 2.99
CA ASN A 409 -11.77 -9.15 3.74
C ASN A 409 -12.98 -8.20 3.65
N PHE A 410 -12.94 -7.14 2.85
CA PHE A 410 -14.05 -6.20 2.72
C PHE A 410 -15.17 -6.78 1.84
N PRO A 411 -16.42 -6.28 1.92
CA PRO A 411 -17.49 -6.80 1.07
C PRO A 411 -17.22 -6.43 -0.40
N ASP A 412 -17.37 -7.38 -1.32
CA ASP A 412 -17.31 -7.16 -2.77
C ASP A 412 -18.50 -6.32 -3.24
N LEU A 413 -18.34 -4.99 -3.22
CA LEU A 413 -19.35 -4.04 -3.70
C LEU A 413 -19.33 -3.90 -5.22
N ASN A 414 -18.23 -4.28 -5.89
CA ASN A 414 -18.06 -4.27 -7.34
C ASN A 414 -19.10 -5.16 -8.02
N SER A 415 -19.31 -6.39 -7.51
CA SER A 415 -20.37 -7.28 -8.00
C SER A 415 -21.74 -6.60 -7.99
N ILE A 416 -22.06 -5.90 -6.89
CA ILE A 416 -23.35 -5.28 -6.66
C ILE A 416 -23.55 -4.09 -7.61
N LEU A 417 -22.52 -3.24 -7.77
CA LEU A 417 -22.53 -2.10 -8.67
C LEU A 417 -22.70 -2.57 -10.13
N TRP A 418 -21.84 -3.46 -10.62
CA TRP A 418 -21.84 -3.89 -12.02
C TRP A 418 -23.10 -4.68 -12.38
N GLU A 419 -23.66 -5.47 -11.46
CA GLU A 419 -24.96 -6.12 -11.68
C GLU A 419 -26.10 -5.08 -11.77
N ALA A 420 -26.06 -4.01 -10.96
CA ALA A 420 -27.01 -2.91 -11.02
C ALA A 420 -26.86 -2.04 -12.29
N GLU A 421 -25.64 -1.86 -12.80
CA GLU A 421 -25.37 -1.24 -14.11
C GLU A 421 -26.01 -2.05 -15.24
N VAL A 422 -25.73 -3.36 -15.32
CA VAL A 422 -26.27 -4.28 -16.34
C VAL A 422 -27.80 -4.31 -16.29
N LYS A 423 -28.38 -4.36 -15.08
CA LYS A 423 -29.84 -4.32 -14.87
C LYS A 423 -30.46 -2.92 -15.05
N LYS A 424 -29.66 -1.88 -15.35
CA LYS A 424 -30.07 -0.46 -15.51
C LYS A 424 -30.85 0.08 -14.31
N TRP A 425 -30.37 -0.27 -13.11
CA TRP A 425 -30.94 0.14 -11.83
C TRP A 425 -30.43 1.49 -11.33
N ILE A 426 -29.25 1.93 -11.77
CA ILE A 426 -28.68 3.24 -11.46
C ILE A 426 -29.32 4.32 -12.38
N PRO A 427 -29.69 5.52 -11.88
CA PRO A 427 -29.74 5.95 -10.47
C PRO A 427 -31.11 5.69 -9.79
N ARG A 428 -32.01 4.92 -10.42
CA ARG A 428 -33.46 4.84 -10.09
C ARG A 428 -33.82 3.90 -8.94
N LYS A 429 -32.97 2.92 -8.62
CA LYS A 429 -33.13 1.93 -7.54
C LYS A 429 -31.90 1.84 -6.64
N MET A 430 -30.76 2.29 -7.13
CA MET A 430 -29.44 2.19 -6.51
C MET A 430 -28.60 3.38 -6.97
N HIS A 431 -27.62 3.79 -6.18
CA HIS A 431 -26.69 4.86 -6.52
C HIS A 431 -25.36 4.29 -7.03
N ASN A 432 -24.60 5.13 -7.71
CA ASN A 432 -23.23 4.91 -8.19
C ASN A 432 -22.14 5.10 -7.11
N HIS A 433 -22.57 5.36 -5.88
CA HIS A 433 -21.75 5.73 -4.72
C HIS A 433 -22.45 5.25 -3.45
N HIS A 434 -21.70 5.07 -2.37
CA HIS A 434 -22.21 4.60 -1.07
C HIS A 434 -23.09 3.35 -1.24
N VAL A 435 -22.53 2.35 -1.95
CA VAL A 435 -23.14 1.05 -2.17
C VAL A 435 -23.34 0.37 -0.83
N ALA A 436 -24.58 0.04 -0.48
CA ALA A 436 -24.92 -0.47 0.85
C ALA A 436 -24.26 -1.83 1.14
N ILE A 437 -23.67 -1.96 2.34
CA ILE A 437 -23.07 -3.21 2.81
C ILE A 437 -24.15 -4.31 2.84
N PRO A 438 -23.90 -5.51 2.26
CA PRO A 438 -24.85 -6.61 2.34
C PRO A 438 -25.11 -7.06 3.78
N GLY A 439 -26.38 -7.33 4.11
CA GLY A 439 -26.77 -7.81 5.45
C GLY A 439 -26.11 -9.14 5.87
N TRP A 440 -25.62 -9.94 4.92
CA TRP A 440 -24.83 -11.15 5.23
C TRP A 440 -23.42 -10.81 5.73
N TYR A 441 -22.84 -9.68 5.32
CA TYR A 441 -21.53 -9.22 5.79
C TYR A 441 -21.59 -8.66 7.21
N GLN A 442 -22.75 -8.10 7.59
CA GLN A 442 -23.05 -7.66 8.95
C GLN A 442 -23.29 -8.82 9.95
N ALA A 443 -23.28 -10.07 9.47
CA ALA A 443 -23.28 -11.25 10.34
C ALA A 443 -21.92 -11.41 11.07
N LYS A 444 -21.84 -12.39 11.98
CA LYS A 444 -20.66 -12.61 12.85
C LYS A 444 -19.36 -13.00 12.13
N ASN A 445 -19.36 -13.11 10.80
CA ASN A 445 -18.31 -13.78 10.02
C ASN A 445 -17.24 -12.83 9.45
N ALA A 446 -17.45 -11.51 9.46
CA ALA A 446 -16.39 -10.54 9.11
C ALA A 446 -15.39 -10.39 10.27
N THR A 447 -14.09 -10.21 9.99
CA THR A 447 -13.08 -10.17 11.06
C THR A 447 -13.31 -8.99 12.03
N VAL A 448 -12.72 -9.08 13.23
CA VAL A 448 -12.84 -8.02 14.24
C VAL A 448 -12.13 -6.74 13.78
N SER A 449 -10.96 -6.85 13.14
CA SER A 449 -10.22 -5.72 12.58
C SER A 449 -10.94 -5.08 11.39
N THR A 450 -11.44 -5.87 10.43
CA THR A 450 -12.12 -5.31 9.24
C THR A 450 -13.41 -4.59 9.62
N ARG A 451 -14.20 -5.12 10.58
CA ARG A 451 -15.37 -4.39 11.11
C ARG A 451 -15.01 -3.12 11.87
N ALA A 452 -13.86 -3.07 12.55
CA ALA A 452 -13.36 -1.85 13.17
C ALA A 452 -12.94 -0.79 12.14
N LEU A 453 -12.35 -1.21 11.02
CA LEU A 453 -12.04 -0.33 9.89
C LEU A 453 -13.32 0.20 9.23
N VAL A 454 -14.28 -0.67 8.87
CA VAL A 454 -15.56 -0.26 8.29
C VAL A 454 -16.27 0.79 9.15
N ALA A 455 -16.43 0.54 10.45
CA ALA A 455 -17.08 1.48 11.36
C ALA A 455 -16.28 2.78 11.62
N TRP A 456 -14.98 2.81 11.28
CA TRP A 456 -14.15 4.01 11.29
C TRP A 456 -14.30 4.80 9.98
N MET A 457 -14.34 4.11 8.83
CA MET A 457 -14.60 4.68 7.50
C MET A 457 -16.01 5.26 7.38
N GLU A 458 -17.02 4.66 8.01
CA GLU A 458 -18.40 5.19 8.08
C GLU A 458 -18.53 6.42 9.00
N LYS A 459 -17.59 6.63 9.93
CA LYS A 459 -17.72 7.62 11.02
C LYS A 459 -17.16 9.01 10.67
N LEU A 460 -16.09 9.07 9.88
CA LEU A 460 -15.39 10.31 9.54
C LEU A 460 -15.50 10.56 8.04
N PRO A 461 -15.71 11.82 7.58
CA PRO A 461 -15.88 12.15 6.17
C PRO A 461 -14.55 12.17 5.40
N PHE A 462 -13.83 11.03 5.41
CA PHE A 462 -12.57 10.84 4.70
C PHE A 462 -12.66 11.19 3.21
N VAL A 463 -11.69 11.96 2.73
CA VAL A 463 -11.59 12.46 1.35
C VAL A 463 -10.52 11.70 0.56
N LEU A 464 -9.36 11.51 1.17
CA LEU A 464 -8.21 10.81 0.59
C LEU A 464 -7.62 9.84 1.62
N GLY A 465 -7.28 8.65 1.17
CA GLY A 465 -6.67 7.58 1.96
C GLY A 465 -5.46 6.98 1.24
N GLY A 466 -4.47 6.55 2.02
CA GLY A 466 -3.38 5.69 1.55
C GLY A 466 -3.19 4.51 2.49
N ASN A 467 -2.89 3.34 1.94
CA ASN A 467 -2.48 2.18 2.74
C ASN A 467 -1.10 1.68 2.35
N LEU A 468 -0.21 1.56 3.35
CA LEU A 468 1.19 1.19 3.14
C LEU A 468 1.37 -0.32 3.29
N GLN A 469 1.87 -0.96 2.24
CA GLN A 469 2.16 -2.39 2.11
C GLN A 469 3.63 -2.62 1.71
N GLY A 470 4.08 -3.88 1.66
CA GLY A 470 5.47 -4.22 1.35
C GLY A 470 5.63 -5.51 0.55
N GLY A 471 6.81 -5.72 -0.04
CA GLY A 471 7.12 -6.85 -0.93
C GLY A 471 7.12 -6.51 -2.42
N GLU A 472 7.04 -5.24 -2.77
CA GLU A 472 7.15 -4.73 -4.15
C GLU A 472 7.35 -3.21 -4.08
N LEU A 473 7.65 -2.58 -5.20
CA LEU A 473 7.87 -1.13 -5.28
C LEU A 473 6.99 -0.50 -6.37
N VAL A 474 5.74 -0.19 -6.02
CA VAL A 474 4.67 0.33 -6.92
C VAL A 474 3.53 0.98 -6.13
N VAL A 475 2.80 1.92 -6.74
CA VAL A 475 1.52 2.43 -6.22
C VAL A 475 0.34 1.88 -7.03
N THR A 476 -0.56 1.15 -6.39
CA THR A 476 -1.77 0.58 -7.04
C THR A 476 -2.99 1.46 -6.81
N PHE A 477 -3.87 1.51 -7.81
CA PHE A 477 -5.12 2.26 -7.75
C PHE A 477 -6.34 1.47 -8.30
N PRO A 478 -7.55 1.72 -7.75
CA PRO A 478 -8.80 1.07 -8.15
C PRO A 478 -9.14 1.07 -9.65
N TYR A 479 -9.93 0.11 -10.14
CA TYR A 479 -10.43 -1.05 -9.37
C TYR A 479 -9.35 -2.12 -9.21
N ASP A 480 -9.28 -2.76 -8.04
CA ASP A 480 -8.43 -3.92 -7.79
C ASP A 480 -9.03 -5.22 -8.36
N ARG A 481 -10.35 -5.25 -8.58
CA ARG A 481 -11.06 -6.39 -9.18
C ARG A 481 -11.25 -6.26 -10.68
N THR A 482 -11.00 -7.35 -11.43
CA THR A 482 -11.30 -7.46 -12.87
C THR A 482 -12.79 -7.46 -13.17
N ARG A 483 -13.18 -6.83 -14.29
CA ARG A 483 -14.58 -6.70 -14.69
C ARG A 483 -15.08 -7.91 -15.50
N THR A 484 -14.21 -8.56 -16.26
CA THR A 484 -14.51 -9.81 -16.97
C THR A 484 -14.42 -11.01 -16.04
N GLN A 485 -15.52 -11.75 -15.88
CA GLN A 485 -15.57 -12.93 -15.01
C GLN A 485 -14.57 -14.01 -15.47
N GLY A 486 -13.63 -14.35 -14.59
CA GLY A 486 -12.57 -15.33 -14.86
C GLY A 486 -11.28 -14.74 -15.48
N ALA A 487 -11.23 -13.42 -15.74
CA ALA A 487 -9.97 -12.77 -16.10
C ALA A 487 -9.11 -12.57 -14.84
N VAL A 488 -7.89 -13.13 -14.84
CA VAL A 488 -6.94 -13.01 -13.72
C VAL A 488 -6.27 -11.63 -13.69
N ARG A 489 -6.06 -11.02 -14.86
CA ARG A 489 -5.50 -9.67 -15.06
C ARG A 489 -6.22 -8.97 -16.20
N GLU A 490 -6.80 -7.80 -15.94
CA GLU A 490 -7.53 -6.96 -16.91
C GLU A 490 -7.70 -5.54 -16.35
N THR A 491 -7.27 -4.51 -17.10
CA THR A 491 -7.40 -3.10 -16.69
C THR A 491 -8.87 -2.73 -16.46
N SER A 492 -9.20 -2.39 -15.22
CA SER A 492 -10.58 -2.14 -14.76
C SER A 492 -10.69 -0.72 -14.18
N PRO A 493 -10.79 0.32 -15.03
CA PRO A 493 -10.77 1.71 -14.61
C PRO A 493 -12.03 2.12 -13.83
N THR A 494 -11.86 3.03 -12.88
CA THR A 494 -12.97 3.72 -12.21
C THR A 494 -13.50 4.88 -13.06
N PRO A 495 -14.70 5.42 -12.76
CA PRO A 495 -15.12 6.73 -13.26
C PRO A 495 -14.13 7.88 -13.00
N ASP A 496 -13.32 7.77 -11.94
CA ASP A 496 -12.31 8.74 -11.52
C ASP A 496 -10.87 8.33 -11.89
N ASP A 497 -10.67 7.42 -12.86
CA ASP A 497 -9.35 6.88 -13.27
C ASP A 497 -8.30 7.98 -13.50
N HIS A 498 -8.69 9.07 -14.17
CA HIS A 498 -7.84 10.24 -14.41
C HIS A 498 -7.36 10.97 -13.14
N VAL A 499 -8.12 10.92 -12.04
CA VAL A 499 -7.74 11.45 -10.73
C VAL A 499 -6.89 10.42 -9.97
N PHE A 500 -7.29 9.15 -9.98
CA PHE A 500 -6.53 8.06 -9.35
C PHE A 500 -5.11 7.92 -9.90
N ARG A 501 -4.93 8.05 -11.22
CA ARG A 501 -3.60 8.04 -11.87
C ARG A 501 -2.75 9.23 -11.46
N TRP A 502 -3.34 10.42 -11.32
CA TRP A 502 -2.62 11.59 -10.79
C TRP A 502 -2.19 11.37 -9.33
N LEU A 503 -3.10 10.87 -8.49
CA LEU A 503 -2.83 10.56 -7.08
C LEU A 503 -1.70 9.53 -6.95
N ALA A 504 -1.75 8.43 -7.71
CA ALA A 504 -0.71 7.40 -7.71
C ALA A 504 0.64 7.96 -8.17
N PHE A 505 0.66 8.70 -9.28
CA PHE A 505 1.87 9.32 -9.82
C PHE A 505 2.46 10.36 -8.86
N SER A 506 1.65 11.10 -8.09
CA SER A 506 2.15 12.09 -7.12
C SER A 506 3.01 11.48 -6.01
N TYR A 507 2.71 10.24 -5.60
CA TYR A 507 3.54 9.47 -4.67
C TYR A 507 4.73 8.82 -5.40
N ALA A 508 4.48 8.13 -6.51
CA ALA A 508 5.53 7.38 -7.21
C ALA A 508 6.65 8.26 -7.79
N SER A 509 6.32 9.41 -8.39
CA SER A 509 7.28 10.35 -8.99
C SER A 509 8.12 11.11 -7.96
N THR A 510 7.72 11.12 -6.69
CA THR A 510 8.47 11.74 -5.58
C THR A 510 9.26 10.73 -4.75
N HIS A 511 8.93 9.44 -4.84
CA HIS A 511 9.60 8.39 -4.10
C HIS A 511 10.92 8.02 -4.80
N ARG A 512 12.03 8.20 -4.10
CA ARG A 512 13.39 8.17 -4.65
C ARG A 512 13.68 6.95 -5.53
N LEU A 513 13.27 5.77 -5.10
CA LEU A 513 13.46 4.52 -5.85
C LEU A 513 12.32 4.18 -6.84
N MET A 514 11.07 4.62 -6.65
CA MET A 514 9.98 4.31 -7.59
C MET A 514 10.17 5.07 -8.91
N ALA A 515 10.61 6.33 -8.81
CA ALA A 515 10.90 7.22 -9.93
C ALA A 515 12.20 6.89 -10.69
N ASP A 516 13.05 5.98 -10.17
CA ASP A 516 14.30 5.61 -10.82
C ASP A 516 14.07 4.54 -11.89
N ALA A 517 14.00 4.99 -13.15
CA ALA A 517 13.89 4.11 -14.32
C ALA A 517 15.12 3.20 -14.57
N SER A 518 16.20 3.34 -13.80
CA SER A 518 17.37 2.47 -13.82
C SER A 518 17.43 1.46 -12.65
N ARG A 519 16.43 1.47 -11.76
CA ARG A 519 16.34 0.56 -10.61
C ARG A 519 16.29 -0.91 -11.02
N ARG A 520 16.69 -1.78 -10.09
CA ARG A 520 16.40 -3.21 -10.20
C ARG A 520 14.93 -3.49 -9.88
N VAL A 521 14.33 -4.43 -10.62
CA VAL A 521 13.02 -5.05 -10.31
C VAL A 521 13.10 -5.77 -8.95
N CYS A 522 12.03 -5.75 -8.15
CA CYS A 522 12.00 -6.53 -6.90
C CYS A 522 12.01 -8.04 -7.20
N HIS A 523 10.95 -8.53 -7.86
CA HIS A 523 10.73 -9.96 -8.07
C HIS A 523 10.52 -10.37 -9.53
N THR A 524 9.48 -9.87 -10.20
CA THR A 524 9.06 -10.36 -11.52
C THR A 524 8.59 -9.27 -12.48
N GLU A 525 7.99 -8.19 -11.97
CA GLU A 525 7.32 -7.18 -12.79
C GLU A 525 8.04 -5.82 -12.71
N ASP A 526 8.16 -5.15 -13.85
CA ASP A 526 8.92 -3.89 -13.95
C ASP A 526 8.01 -2.67 -14.02
N PHE A 527 7.50 -2.27 -12.85
CA PHE A 527 6.61 -1.11 -12.70
C PHE A 527 7.30 0.23 -13.00
N ALA A 528 8.62 0.29 -13.16
CA ALA A 528 9.29 1.51 -13.63
C ALA A 528 8.88 1.88 -15.07
N LYS A 529 8.41 0.91 -15.86
CA LYS A 529 7.83 1.13 -17.20
C LYS A 529 6.44 1.79 -17.20
N GLU A 530 5.76 1.82 -16.05
CA GLU A 530 4.43 2.42 -15.86
C GLU A 530 4.48 3.57 -14.82
N ASP A 531 5.60 4.32 -14.84
CA ASP A 531 5.87 5.46 -13.95
C ASP A 531 5.78 5.15 -12.44
N GLY A 532 6.02 3.88 -12.06
CA GLY A 532 5.88 3.41 -10.68
C GLY A 532 4.43 3.19 -10.23
N THR A 533 3.48 3.15 -11.16
CA THR A 533 2.03 3.02 -10.88
C THR A 533 1.41 1.83 -11.63
N ILE A 534 0.30 1.27 -11.12
CA ILE A 534 -0.50 0.31 -11.89
C ILE A 534 -1.97 0.27 -11.43
N ASN A 535 -2.91 -0.03 -12.33
CA ASN A 535 -4.27 -0.37 -11.92
C ASN A 535 -4.26 -1.75 -11.23
N GLY A 536 -4.89 -1.88 -10.06
CA GLY A 536 -4.81 -3.12 -9.26
C GLY A 536 -5.23 -4.37 -10.04
N ALA A 537 -6.36 -4.31 -10.77
CA ALA A 537 -6.85 -5.40 -11.61
C ALA A 537 -5.95 -5.74 -12.81
N SER A 538 -5.06 -4.83 -13.25
CA SER A 538 -4.01 -5.13 -14.25
C SER A 538 -2.84 -5.94 -13.65
N TRP A 539 -2.56 -5.79 -12.36
CA TRP A 539 -1.53 -6.56 -11.67
C TRP A 539 -2.05 -7.94 -11.25
N HIS A 540 -3.16 -7.98 -10.50
CA HIS A 540 -3.87 -9.19 -10.11
C HIS A 540 -5.32 -8.88 -9.69
N THR A 541 -6.28 -9.69 -10.09
CA THR A 541 -7.68 -9.52 -9.66
C THR A 541 -7.84 -9.79 -8.17
N ALA A 542 -8.37 -8.83 -7.42
CA ALA A 542 -8.63 -8.96 -5.99
C ALA A 542 -10.06 -8.49 -5.66
N ALA A 543 -10.94 -9.44 -5.28
CA ALA A 543 -12.29 -9.13 -4.83
C ALA A 543 -12.31 -8.81 -3.33
N GLY A 544 -13.13 -7.85 -2.91
CA GLY A 544 -13.22 -7.45 -1.50
C GLY A 544 -11.99 -6.69 -1.00
N SER A 545 -11.29 -5.98 -1.89
CA SER A 545 -10.19 -5.09 -1.48
C SER A 545 -10.71 -3.90 -0.67
N MET A 546 -9.84 -3.38 0.19
CA MET A 546 -10.11 -2.19 0.99
C MET A 546 -10.24 -0.92 0.14
N ASN A 547 -9.46 -0.78 -0.94
CA ASN A 547 -9.50 0.40 -1.81
C ASN A 547 -10.86 0.50 -2.54
N ASP A 548 -11.27 -0.61 -3.16
CA ASP A 548 -12.54 -0.71 -3.88
C ASP A 548 -13.72 -0.51 -2.91
N PHE A 549 -13.64 -1.05 -1.69
CA PHE A 549 -14.61 -0.77 -0.63
C PHE A 549 -14.67 0.71 -0.26
N SER A 550 -13.52 1.36 -0.02
CA SER A 550 -13.46 2.77 0.37
C SER A 550 -14.15 3.66 -0.67
N TYR A 551 -13.78 3.49 -1.94
CA TYR A 551 -14.34 4.26 -3.05
C TYR A 551 -15.83 3.95 -3.31
N LEU A 552 -16.24 2.67 -3.23
CA LEU A 552 -17.64 2.30 -3.49
C LEU A 552 -18.59 2.59 -2.32
N HIS A 553 -18.11 2.59 -1.08
CA HIS A 553 -18.93 2.75 0.12
C HIS A 553 -18.92 4.17 0.72
N THR A 554 -17.85 4.94 0.54
CA THR A 554 -17.68 6.26 1.19
C THR A 554 -17.47 7.38 0.16
N ASN A 555 -16.91 8.52 0.58
CA ASN A 555 -16.36 9.56 -0.31
C ASN A 555 -14.86 9.35 -0.61
N CYS A 556 -14.19 8.47 0.14
CA CYS A 556 -12.73 8.44 0.22
C CYS A 556 -12.10 7.67 -0.94
N LEU A 557 -11.37 8.38 -1.79
CA LEU A 557 -10.47 7.76 -2.76
C LEU A 557 -9.30 7.14 -1.98
N GLU A 558 -9.01 5.85 -2.17
CA GLU A 558 -7.93 5.16 -1.46
C GLU A 558 -7.04 4.37 -2.42
N LEU A 559 -5.74 4.36 -2.14
CA LEU A 559 -4.68 3.72 -2.94
C LEU A 559 -3.82 2.82 -2.04
N SER A 560 -3.17 1.81 -2.63
CA SER A 560 -2.11 1.04 -1.95
C SER A 560 -0.73 1.51 -2.41
N MET A 561 0.16 1.85 -1.48
CA MET A 561 1.57 2.11 -1.75
C MET A 561 2.39 0.92 -1.26
N TYR A 562 3.04 0.20 -2.18
CA TYR A 562 4.01 -0.84 -1.85
C TYR A 562 5.38 -0.16 -1.75
N VAL A 563 5.86 0.05 -0.51
CA VAL A 563 6.93 1.01 -0.18
C VAL A 563 8.34 0.40 -0.15
N GLY A 564 8.51 -0.87 -0.57
CA GLY A 564 9.81 -1.55 -0.54
C GLY A 564 9.73 -3.04 -0.93
N CYS A 565 10.80 -3.54 -1.57
CA CYS A 565 10.91 -4.94 -1.97
C CYS A 565 10.96 -5.91 -0.77
N ASP A 566 11.59 -5.49 0.32
CA ASP A 566 11.60 -6.23 1.59
C ASP A 566 10.31 -5.89 2.38
N LYS A 567 9.68 -6.90 2.97
CA LYS A 567 8.50 -6.72 3.83
C LYS A 567 8.87 -6.23 5.22
N PHE A 568 9.99 -6.70 5.74
CA PHE A 568 10.46 -6.47 7.10
C PHE A 568 11.97 -6.13 7.06
N PRO A 569 12.36 -5.00 6.42
CA PRO A 569 13.77 -4.60 6.29
C PRO A 569 14.43 -4.43 7.65
N HIS A 570 15.74 -4.64 7.74
CA HIS A 570 16.45 -4.60 9.01
C HIS A 570 16.53 -3.16 9.58
N GLU A 571 16.66 -3.02 10.90
CA GLU A 571 16.62 -1.70 11.58
C GLU A 571 17.64 -0.69 11.04
N SER A 572 18.78 -1.18 10.54
CA SER A 572 19.84 -0.37 9.91
C SER A 572 19.47 0.25 8.56
N GLU A 573 18.34 -0.14 7.96
CA GLU A 573 17.89 0.30 6.64
C GLU A 573 16.71 1.28 6.72
N LEU A 574 15.99 1.31 7.85
CA LEU A 574 14.91 2.26 8.14
C LEU A 574 15.28 3.75 7.91
N PRO A 575 16.52 4.23 8.16
CA PRO A 575 16.91 5.60 7.84
C PRO A 575 16.98 5.90 6.32
N GLU A 576 17.35 4.91 5.51
CA GLU A 576 17.41 5.03 4.04
C GLU A 576 15.99 4.95 3.46
N GLU A 577 15.14 4.05 3.98
CA GLU A 577 13.74 3.94 3.54
C GLU A 577 12.84 5.11 3.98
N TRP A 578 13.13 5.74 5.13
CA TRP A 578 12.50 7.00 5.52
C TRP A 578 12.81 8.10 4.53
N GLU A 579 14.08 8.28 4.15
CA GLU A 579 14.50 9.26 3.14
C GLU A 579 13.98 8.93 1.73
N ASN A 580 13.68 7.66 1.43
CA ASN A 580 13.00 7.25 0.20
C ASN A 580 11.52 7.68 0.15
N ASN A 581 10.82 7.66 1.29
CA ASN A 581 9.38 7.84 1.39
C ASN A 581 8.90 9.19 1.94
N ARG A 582 9.71 9.92 2.75
CA ARG A 582 9.27 11.12 3.50
C ARG A 582 8.57 12.15 2.62
N GLU A 583 9.15 12.48 1.46
CA GLU A 583 8.58 13.49 0.58
C GLU A 583 7.27 13.02 -0.05
N SER A 584 7.18 11.75 -0.46
CA SER A 584 5.96 11.16 -1.03
C SER A 584 4.80 11.10 -0.04
N LEU A 585 5.08 10.80 1.23
CA LEU A 585 4.10 10.85 2.31
C LEU A 585 3.51 12.26 2.47
N LEU A 586 4.35 13.31 2.39
CA LEU A 586 3.91 14.70 2.47
C LEU A 586 3.14 15.14 1.21
N VAL A 587 3.70 14.90 0.02
CA VAL A 587 3.10 15.32 -1.27
C VAL A 587 1.77 14.63 -1.51
N PHE A 588 1.60 13.36 -1.12
CA PHE A 588 0.33 12.66 -1.23
C PHE A 588 -0.72 13.22 -0.25
N MET A 589 -0.35 13.53 1.00
CA MET A 589 -1.25 14.24 1.92
C MET A 589 -1.70 15.59 1.35
N GLU A 590 -0.79 16.35 0.73
CA GLU A 590 -1.10 17.64 0.09
C GLU A 590 -2.09 17.52 -1.10
N GLN A 591 -2.25 16.34 -1.73
CA GLN A 591 -3.24 16.15 -2.79
C GLN A 591 -4.69 16.19 -2.29
N VAL A 592 -4.95 16.07 -0.98
CA VAL A 592 -6.31 16.20 -0.43
C VAL A 592 -6.89 17.61 -0.63
N HIS A 593 -6.02 18.60 -0.88
CA HIS A 593 -6.38 19.99 -1.19
C HIS A 593 -6.49 20.27 -2.70
N ARG A 594 -6.94 19.29 -3.50
CA ARG A 594 -7.21 19.45 -4.94
C ARG A 594 -8.68 19.33 -5.30
N GLY A 595 -9.02 19.72 -6.52
CA GLY A 595 -10.40 19.69 -7.02
C GLY A 595 -11.27 20.79 -6.44
N LEU A 596 -12.46 20.43 -5.97
CA LEU A 596 -13.47 21.35 -5.43
C LEU A 596 -13.75 21.05 -3.96
N LYS A 597 -13.99 22.08 -3.15
CA LYS A 597 -14.67 21.94 -1.85
C LYS A 597 -15.77 22.99 -1.69
N GLY A 598 -16.67 22.82 -0.73
CA GLY A 598 -17.72 23.81 -0.49
C GLY A 598 -18.85 23.29 0.37
N VAL A 599 -19.85 24.14 0.61
CA VAL A 599 -21.00 23.82 1.48
C VAL A 599 -22.33 23.93 0.74
N VAL A 600 -23.18 22.91 0.91
CA VAL A 600 -24.58 22.86 0.48
C VAL A 600 -25.46 23.32 1.63
N LYS A 601 -26.14 24.45 1.44
CA LYS A 601 -26.96 25.09 2.49
C LYS A 601 -28.43 25.24 2.07
N ASP A 602 -29.32 25.33 3.05
CA ASP A 602 -30.69 25.75 2.82
C ASP A 602 -30.83 27.28 2.75
N LEU A 603 -32.03 27.77 2.43
CA LEU A 603 -32.33 29.21 2.34
C LEU A 603 -32.24 29.97 3.70
N ARG A 604 -31.92 29.30 4.80
CA ARG A 604 -31.66 29.89 6.13
C ARG A 604 -30.17 29.83 6.49
N GLY A 605 -29.32 29.31 5.60
CA GLY A 605 -27.88 29.15 5.80
C GLY A 605 -27.47 27.89 6.56
N GLN A 606 -28.41 27.00 6.91
CA GLN A 606 -28.10 25.73 7.59
C GLN A 606 -27.55 24.71 6.59
N GLY A 607 -26.51 23.97 6.99
CA GLY A 607 -25.96 22.86 6.20
C GLY A 607 -26.98 21.75 5.92
N ILE A 608 -26.88 21.11 4.76
CA ILE A 608 -27.74 19.99 4.37
C ILE A 608 -26.89 18.72 4.25
N ALA A 609 -26.83 17.94 5.33
CA ALA A 609 -26.16 16.65 5.36
C ALA A 609 -26.74 15.65 4.34
N ASN A 610 -25.90 14.75 3.83
CA ASN A 610 -26.27 13.73 2.82
C ASN A 610 -26.87 14.30 1.51
N ALA A 611 -26.76 15.62 1.27
CA ALA A 611 -26.91 16.17 -0.07
C ALA A 611 -25.85 15.56 -1.00
N VAL A 612 -26.27 15.16 -2.19
CA VAL A 612 -25.42 14.52 -3.20
C VAL A 612 -24.89 15.55 -4.17
N ILE A 613 -23.59 15.50 -4.45
CA ILE A 613 -22.88 16.29 -5.46
C ILE A 613 -22.50 15.36 -6.62
N SER A 614 -23.08 15.60 -7.80
CA SER A 614 -22.76 14.86 -9.03
C SER A 614 -22.08 15.77 -10.05
N VAL A 615 -20.98 15.32 -10.64
CA VAL A 615 -20.20 16.03 -11.67
C VAL A 615 -20.59 15.51 -13.06
N GLU A 616 -20.89 16.39 -14.01
CA GLU A 616 -21.22 15.96 -15.37
C GLU A 616 -20.01 15.26 -16.03
N GLY A 617 -20.29 14.17 -16.76
CA GLY A 617 -19.26 13.32 -17.39
C GLY A 617 -18.67 12.24 -16.47
N ILE A 618 -18.68 12.42 -15.15
CA ILE A 618 -18.10 11.45 -14.21
C ILE A 618 -19.19 10.57 -13.60
N GLY A 619 -19.04 9.25 -13.76
CA GLY A 619 -20.02 8.24 -13.35
C GLY A 619 -20.15 7.98 -11.85
N HIS A 620 -19.62 8.84 -10.97
CA HIS A 620 -19.61 8.67 -9.50
C HIS A 620 -19.99 9.99 -8.82
N ASP A 621 -21.07 9.98 -8.00
CA ASP A 621 -21.47 11.13 -7.18
C ASP A 621 -20.81 11.01 -5.77
N ILE A 622 -20.71 12.11 -5.02
CA ILE A 622 -20.29 12.08 -3.60
C ILE A 622 -21.39 12.64 -2.68
N ARG A 623 -21.22 12.50 -1.36
CA ARG A 623 -22.13 13.08 -0.35
C ARG A 623 -21.47 14.14 0.52
N THR A 624 -22.30 15.05 1.01
CA THR A 624 -21.94 16.02 2.05
C THR A 624 -21.91 15.37 3.45
N ALA A 625 -20.98 15.86 4.28
CA ALA A 625 -20.84 15.53 5.70
C ALA A 625 -21.98 16.14 6.55
N THR A 626 -21.88 16.04 7.88
CA THR A 626 -22.94 16.45 8.83
C THR A 626 -23.36 17.91 8.70
N ASP A 627 -22.43 18.78 8.31
CA ASP A 627 -22.61 20.24 8.30
C ASP A 627 -22.81 20.78 6.87
N GLY A 628 -23.11 19.87 5.94
CA GLY A 628 -23.46 20.14 4.55
C GLY A 628 -22.27 20.40 3.64
N ASP A 629 -21.05 20.25 4.12
CA ASP A 629 -19.81 20.43 3.39
C ASP A 629 -19.33 19.18 2.66
N TYR A 630 -18.52 19.38 1.62
CA TYR A 630 -17.99 18.32 0.77
C TYR A 630 -16.64 18.69 0.16
N TRP A 631 -15.93 17.65 -0.29
CA TRP A 631 -14.69 17.73 -1.05
C TRP A 631 -14.78 16.74 -2.22
N ARG A 632 -14.47 17.19 -3.43
CA ARG A 632 -14.48 16.40 -4.66
C ARG A 632 -13.14 16.58 -5.37
N LEU A 633 -12.23 15.61 -5.16
CA LEU A 633 -10.95 15.57 -5.86
C LEU A 633 -11.19 15.48 -7.37
N LEU A 634 -10.57 16.37 -8.12
CA LEU A 634 -10.66 16.52 -9.57
C LEU A 634 -9.34 17.10 -10.09
N ASN A 635 -9.03 16.84 -11.35
CA ASN A 635 -7.91 17.49 -12.05
C ASN A 635 -8.32 18.91 -12.51
N PRO A 636 -7.37 19.76 -12.94
CA PRO A 636 -7.69 21.12 -13.41
C PRO A 636 -8.64 21.12 -14.63
N GLY A 637 -9.63 22.01 -14.63
CA GLY A 637 -10.65 22.11 -15.69
C GLY A 637 -11.98 22.73 -15.25
N GLU A 638 -12.88 22.97 -16.22
CA GLU A 638 -14.25 23.41 -15.98
C GLU A 638 -15.22 22.22 -15.84
N TYR A 639 -16.08 22.26 -14.82
CA TYR A 639 -17.00 21.18 -14.50
C TYR A 639 -18.43 21.70 -14.26
N GLN A 640 -19.43 21.11 -14.90
CA GLN A 640 -20.83 21.32 -14.51
C GLN A 640 -21.16 20.43 -13.30
N VAL A 641 -21.45 21.04 -12.17
CA VAL A 641 -21.70 20.36 -10.90
C VAL A 641 -23.17 20.56 -10.48
N THR A 642 -23.84 19.47 -10.11
CA THR A 642 -25.22 19.49 -9.62
C THR A 642 -25.26 19.07 -8.15
N ALA A 643 -25.86 19.90 -7.31
CA ALA A 643 -26.20 19.57 -5.92
C ALA A 643 -27.70 19.21 -5.81
N ARG A 644 -28.00 18.10 -5.12
CA ARG A 644 -29.38 17.61 -4.89
C ARG A 644 -29.53 17.05 -3.48
N ALA A 645 -30.68 17.28 -2.83
CA ALA A 645 -31.00 16.69 -1.53
C ALA A 645 -32.49 16.34 -1.46
N ASP A 646 -32.85 15.32 -0.67
CA ASP A 646 -34.23 14.86 -0.59
C ASP A 646 -35.15 15.92 0.03
N GLY A 647 -36.25 16.22 -0.68
CA GLY A 647 -37.16 17.31 -0.34
C GLY A 647 -36.70 18.71 -0.77
N TYR A 648 -35.54 18.85 -1.42
CA TYR A 648 -35.03 20.12 -1.97
C TYR A 648 -35.04 20.14 -3.51
N SER A 649 -35.05 21.34 -4.08
CA SER A 649 -34.84 21.56 -5.51
C SER A 649 -33.36 21.37 -5.84
N LEU A 650 -33.04 20.64 -6.91
CA LEU A 650 -31.66 20.54 -7.41
C LEU A 650 -31.18 21.89 -7.93
N THR A 651 -29.90 22.19 -7.73
CA THR A 651 -29.21 23.39 -8.25
C THR A 651 -28.01 22.94 -9.09
N ARG A 652 -27.81 23.58 -10.24
CA ARG A 652 -26.63 23.37 -11.09
C ARG A 652 -25.76 24.62 -11.15
N LYS A 653 -24.45 24.44 -11.24
CA LYS A 653 -23.45 25.51 -11.27
C LYS A 653 -22.25 25.04 -12.08
N MET A 654 -21.55 25.96 -12.72
CA MET A 654 -20.23 25.68 -13.29
C MET A 654 -19.17 26.00 -12.23
N CYS A 655 -18.28 25.05 -11.97
CA CYS A 655 -17.18 25.17 -11.02
C CYS A 655 -15.87 24.96 -11.78
N GLU A 656 -14.85 25.75 -11.48
CA GLU A 656 -13.52 25.69 -12.11
C GLU A 656 -12.51 25.11 -11.11
N VAL A 657 -11.66 24.19 -11.56
CA VAL A 657 -10.52 23.65 -10.79
C VAL A 657 -9.25 24.25 -11.37
N GLY A 658 -8.51 25.01 -10.55
CA GLY A 658 -7.25 25.63 -10.94
C GLY A 658 -6.07 24.65 -11.02
N TYR A 659 -4.95 25.11 -11.58
CA TYR A 659 -3.68 24.36 -11.62
C TYR A 659 -2.86 24.48 -10.32
N GLU A 660 -3.07 25.55 -9.56
CA GLU A 660 -2.45 25.78 -8.25
C GLU A 660 -2.92 24.75 -7.20
N MET A 661 -2.16 24.61 -6.11
CA MET A 661 -2.65 23.84 -4.95
C MET A 661 -3.69 24.64 -4.14
N GLY A 662 -4.74 23.95 -3.68
CA GLY A 662 -5.88 24.53 -3.00
C GLY A 662 -7.19 24.24 -3.74
N ALA A 663 -8.13 23.56 -3.07
CA ALA A 663 -9.39 23.16 -3.68
C ALA A 663 -10.33 24.36 -3.89
N THR A 664 -10.82 24.59 -5.11
CA THR A 664 -11.69 25.75 -5.42
C THR A 664 -13.01 25.66 -4.67
N ARG A 665 -13.42 26.77 -4.05
CA ARG A 665 -14.67 26.83 -3.28
C ARG A 665 -15.90 26.97 -4.17
N CYS A 666 -16.78 25.96 -4.20
CA CYS A 666 -18.00 25.97 -5.00
C CYS A 666 -19.29 25.74 -4.16
N ASP A 667 -19.63 26.67 -3.27
CA ASP A 667 -20.84 26.58 -2.43
C ASP A 667 -22.16 26.54 -3.25
N PHE A 668 -23.17 25.87 -2.68
CA PHE A 668 -24.52 25.70 -3.22
C PHE A 668 -25.60 26.12 -2.20
N THR A 669 -26.74 26.61 -2.71
CA THR A 669 -27.94 26.85 -1.90
C THR A 669 -29.15 26.18 -2.53
N LEU A 670 -29.92 25.43 -1.74
CA LEU A 670 -31.07 24.65 -2.21
C LEU A 670 -32.38 25.15 -1.57
N GLY A 671 -33.42 25.33 -2.39
CA GLY A 671 -34.77 25.64 -1.93
C GLY A 671 -35.55 24.39 -1.53
N ARG A 672 -36.36 24.44 -0.47
CA ARG A 672 -37.29 23.33 -0.15
C ARG A 672 -38.40 23.24 -1.20
N THR A 673 -38.67 22.03 -1.68
CA THR A 673 -39.78 21.76 -2.61
C THR A 673 -41.15 22.03 -1.97
N ASN A 674 -42.16 22.29 -2.80
CA ASN A 674 -43.53 22.40 -2.30
C ASN A 674 -44.05 21.07 -1.71
N LEU A 675 -43.57 19.92 -2.20
CA LEU A 675 -43.96 18.60 -1.69
C LEU A 675 -43.41 18.30 -0.30
N SER A 676 -42.16 18.69 0.02
CA SER A 676 -41.61 18.54 1.38
C SER A 676 -42.28 19.50 2.36
N ARG A 677 -42.50 20.77 1.96
CA ARG A 677 -43.30 21.73 2.75
C ARG A 677 -44.69 21.20 3.08
N ILE A 678 -45.38 20.57 2.11
CA ILE A 678 -46.70 19.97 2.34
C ILE A 678 -46.63 18.79 3.33
N LYS A 679 -45.64 17.89 3.22
CA LYS A 679 -45.43 16.81 4.20
C LYS A 679 -45.18 17.35 5.61
N GLU A 680 -44.25 18.29 5.75
CA GLU A 680 -43.89 18.93 7.03
C GLU A 680 -45.10 19.60 7.70
N ILE A 681 -45.98 20.25 6.91
CA ILE A 681 -47.26 20.80 7.38
C ILE A 681 -48.22 19.68 7.79
N MET A 682 -48.36 18.60 7.01
CA MET A 682 -49.25 17.49 7.33
C MET A 682 -48.86 16.76 8.62
N GLU A 683 -47.55 16.52 8.81
CA GLU A 683 -46.98 15.93 10.02
C GLU A 683 -47.17 16.87 11.23
N LYS A 684 -46.81 18.16 11.10
CA LYS A 684 -46.93 19.15 12.18
C LYS A 684 -48.36 19.43 12.64
N PHE A 685 -49.35 19.28 11.74
CA PHE A 685 -50.78 19.39 12.08
C PHE A 685 -51.48 18.04 12.25
N ASN A 686 -50.73 16.93 12.27
CA ASN A 686 -51.20 15.56 12.50
C ASN A 686 -52.37 15.12 11.57
N LYS A 687 -52.34 15.56 10.30
CA LYS A 687 -53.39 15.27 9.30
C LYS A 687 -52.96 14.15 8.37
N GLN A 688 -53.67 13.02 8.42
CA GLN A 688 -53.46 11.92 7.47
C GLN A 688 -53.69 12.37 6.00
N PRO A 689 -53.03 11.73 5.02
CA PRO A 689 -53.19 12.08 3.61
C PRO A 689 -54.64 11.94 3.13
N ILE A 690 -55.19 13.02 2.58
CA ILE A 690 -56.40 12.96 1.76
C ILE A 690 -56.07 12.04 0.56
N ARG A 691 -56.70 10.86 0.51
CA ARG A 691 -56.58 9.96 -0.64
C ARG A 691 -57.21 10.62 -1.87
N LEU A 692 -56.39 11.26 -2.68
CA LEU A 692 -56.81 11.81 -3.97
C LEU A 692 -57.43 10.68 -4.80
N PRO A 693 -58.70 10.80 -5.25
CA PRO A 693 -59.37 9.75 -5.99
C PRO A 693 -58.70 9.58 -7.35
N VAL A 694 -58.10 8.40 -7.57
CA VAL A 694 -57.54 8.02 -8.87
C VAL A 694 -58.67 8.04 -9.91
N ARG A 695 -58.66 9.05 -10.80
CA ARG A 695 -59.58 9.10 -11.95
C ARG A 695 -59.42 7.81 -12.77
N PRO A 696 -60.46 6.98 -12.93
CA PRO A 696 -60.35 5.77 -13.73
C PRO A 696 -60.02 6.14 -15.19
N LEU A 697 -58.94 5.58 -15.72
CA LEU A 697 -58.67 5.62 -17.15
C LEU A 697 -59.86 4.97 -17.88
N ARG A 698 -60.53 5.71 -18.76
CA ARG A 698 -61.64 5.19 -19.57
C ARG A 698 -61.13 4.09 -20.50
N ALA A 699 -61.26 2.84 -20.07
CA ALA A 699 -60.92 1.68 -20.89
C ALA A 699 -61.74 1.68 -22.18
N ARG A 700 -61.06 1.70 -23.33
CA ARG A 700 -61.69 1.44 -24.63
C ARG A 700 -62.29 0.03 -24.60
N ARG A 701 -63.59 -0.09 -24.91
CA ARG A 701 -64.34 -1.36 -24.84
C ARG A 701 -63.80 -2.39 -25.86
N GLY A 702 -62.89 -3.26 -25.43
CA GLY A 702 -62.67 -4.56 -26.07
C GLY A 702 -63.83 -5.50 -25.71
N ARG A 703 -64.49 -6.11 -26.71
CA ARG A 703 -65.55 -7.11 -26.47
C ARG A 703 -64.95 -8.43 -26.00
N GLN A 704 -65.07 -8.73 -24.71
CA GLN A 704 -64.72 -10.03 -24.16
C GLN A 704 -65.89 -11.02 -24.34
N ARG A 705 -65.70 -12.11 -25.09
CA ARG A 705 -66.63 -13.25 -25.11
C ARG A 705 -66.08 -14.32 -24.17
N ARG A 706 -66.90 -14.78 -23.22
CA ARG A 706 -66.48 -15.67 -22.12
C ARG A 706 -66.25 -17.10 -22.63
N LEU A 707 -65.23 -17.76 -22.09
CA LEU A 707 -65.17 -19.23 -22.08
C LEU A 707 -66.09 -19.77 -20.97
N GLY A 708 -66.79 -20.87 -21.26
CA GLY A 708 -67.56 -21.64 -20.29
C GLY A 708 -67.11 -23.10 -20.35
N ALA A 709 -66.87 -23.72 -19.20
CA ALA A 709 -66.27 -25.05 -19.13
C ALA A 709 -67.31 -26.17 -19.03
N ARG A 710 -67.05 -27.30 -19.71
CA ARG A 710 -67.41 -28.66 -19.25
C ARG A 710 -66.62 -29.74 -20.01
N SER A 711 -66.57 -30.93 -19.44
CA SER A 711 -65.64 -32.03 -19.80
C SER A 711 -66.35 -33.29 -20.29
N ARG A 712 -65.59 -34.23 -20.89
CA ARG A 712 -65.96 -35.63 -21.27
C ARG A 712 -66.79 -35.71 -22.59
N ARG A 713 -66.71 -36.77 -23.41
CA ARG A 713 -66.00 -38.08 -23.34
C ARG A 713 -65.93 -38.75 -24.73
N ARG A 714 -64.80 -39.39 -25.12
CA ARG A 714 -64.66 -40.59 -26.03
C ARG A 714 -65.24 -40.47 -27.48
N ARG A 715 -64.84 -41.24 -28.51
CA ARG A 715 -63.82 -42.31 -28.75
C ARG A 715 -63.50 -42.39 -30.27
N MET A 716 -62.31 -42.89 -30.66
CA MET A 716 -61.92 -43.39 -32.02
C MET A 716 -61.97 -42.38 -33.20
N GLY A 717 -61.14 -42.50 -34.25
CA GLY A 717 -59.94 -43.33 -34.47
C GLY A 717 -59.54 -43.48 -35.96
N ILE A 718 -58.25 -43.77 -36.24
CA ILE A 718 -57.66 -44.19 -37.57
C ILE A 718 -57.60 -43.06 -38.63
N GLY A 719 -56.56 -42.92 -39.50
CA GLY A 719 -55.21 -43.52 -39.55
C GLY A 719 -54.54 -43.50 -40.96
N GLY A 720 -53.20 -43.31 -41.02
CA GLY A 720 -52.33 -43.47 -42.23
C GLY A 720 -52.28 -42.29 -43.23
N GLY A 721 -51.23 -42.09 -44.05
CA GLY A 721 -49.85 -42.65 -44.03
C GLY A 721 -49.03 -42.45 -45.35
N GLY A 722 -47.78 -41.96 -45.26
CA GLY A 722 -46.75 -41.91 -46.35
C GLY A 722 -46.88 -40.79 -47.41
N GLY A 723 -45.82 -40.33 -48.12
CA GLY A 723 -44.37 -40.56 -47.97
C GLY A 723 -43.50 -40.03 -49.16
N GLY A 724 -42.30 -39.46 -48.90
CA GLY A 724 -41.30 -38.98 -49.89
C GLY A 724 -41.60 -37.62 -50.57
N GLY A 725 -40.64 -36.86 -51.14
CA GLY A 725 -39.17 -36.93 -51.19
C GLY A 725 -38.58 -36.07 -52.36
N GLY A 726 -37.42 -35.42 -52.23
CA GLY A 726 -36.78 -34.68 -53.36
C GLY A 726 -35.76 -33.59 -52.98
N SER A 727 -34.74 -33.35 -53.82
CA SER A 727 -33.54 -32.51 -53.56
C SER A 727 -33.32 -31.42 -54.65
N TRP A 728 -32.18 -30.71 -54.59
CA TRP A 728 -31.64 -29.70 -55.55
C TRP A 728 -32.31 -28.31 -55.53
N GLY A 729 -31.66 -27.19 -55.85
CA GLY A 729 -30.23 -26.92 -56.13
C GLY A 729 -30.02 -25.90 -57.27
N GLY A 730 -29.31 -24.77 -57.06
CA GLY A 730 -29.08 -23.76 -58.11
C GLY A 730 -28.14 -22.60 -57.75
N ARG A 731 -27.50 -21.99 -58.77
CA ARG A 731 -26.57 -20.83 -58.68
C ARG A 731 -27.01 -19.70 -59.62
N GLY A 732 -26.66 -18.44 -59.29
CA GLY A 732 -26.69 -17.29 -60.22
C GLY A 732 -26.70 -15.93 -59.48
N GLY A 733 -26.19 -14.82 -60.03
CA GLY A 733 -25.55 -14.69 -61.36
C GLY A 733 -25.11 -13.29 -61.85
N GLY A 734 -25.01 -12.24 -61.02
CA GLY A 734 -24.53 -10.90 -61.42
C GLY A 734 -25.52 -10.03 -62.22
N GLY A 735 -25.26 -8.73 -62.46
CA GLY A 735 -26.16 -7.95 -63.36
C GLY A 735 -26.08 -6.42 -63.54
N GLY A 736 -25.59 -5.60 -62.59
CA GLY A 736 -25.18 -4.20 -62.83
C GLY A 736 -26.20 -3.08 -63.21
N ARG A 737 -25.70 -1.82 -63.18
CA ARG A 737 -26.31 -0.51 -63.58
C ARG A 737 -27.52 0.00 -62.75
N GLY A 738 -27.68 1.29 -62.44
CA GLY A 738 -26.78 2.46 -62.59
C GLY A 738 -27.48 3.82 -62.32
N GLY A 739 -26.74 4.82 -61.82
CA GLY A 739 -27.19 6.22 -61.60
C GLY A 739 -27.93 6.48 -60.27
N GLY A 740 -27.88 7.67 -59.65
CA GLY A 740 -27.04 8.86 -59.90
C GLY A 740 -27.60 10.13 -59.24
N GLY A 741 -26.89 10.78 -58.31
CA GLY A 741 -27.44 11.91 -57.52
C GLY A 741 -26.41 12.80 -56.82
N ARG A 742 -25.94 13.85 -57.51
CA ARG A 742 -24.91 14.81 -57.06
C ARG A 742 -25.30 15.63 -55.81
N ARG A 743 -24.34 15.93 -54.92
CA ARG A 743 -23.75 17.30 -54.70
C ARG A 743 -22.72 17.33 -53.54
N ARG A 744 -21.50 17.84 -53.81
CA ARG A 744 -20.46 18.18 -52.81
C ARG A 744 -19.70 19.46 -53.25
N ARG A 745 -19.88 20.58 -52.55
CA ARG A 745 -19.07 21.84 -52.56
C ARG A 745 -19.50 22.68 -51.33
N ARG A 746 -18.71 23.56 -50.69
CA ARG A 746 -17.24 23.82 -50.66
C ARG A 746 -16.94 25.01 -49.72
N TRP A 747 -16.27 24.80 -48.58
CA TRP A 747 -15.47 25.77 -47.82
C TRP A 747 -14.31 24.96 -47.20
N ARG A 748 -13.00 25.19 -47.42
CA ARG A 748 -12.12 26.36 -47.22
C ARG A 748 -12.07 26.88 -45.78
N ARG A 749 -10.93 27.27 -45.18
CA ARG A 749 -9.48 26.90 -45.26
C ARG A 749 -8.74 27.99 -44.47
N MET A 750 -8.20 27.69 -43.29
CA MET A 750 -7.09 28.45 -42.69
C MET A 750 -6.40 27.61 -41.62
N MET A 751 -5.10 27.37 -41.83
CA MET A 751 -4.10 27.02 -40.83
C MET A 751 -2.91 27.92 -41.20
N GLY A 752 -2.35 28.63 -40.23
CA GLY A 752 -1.27 29.59 -40.46
C GLY A 752 -0.07 29.22 -39.59
N GLU A 753 0.94 28.62 -40.18
CA GLU A 753 2.24 28.43 -39.55
C GLU A 753 3.03 29.75 -39.62
N THR A 754 3.77 30.08 -38.56
CA THR A 754 4.81 31.12 -38.61
C THR A 754 6.04 30.62 -37.85
N HIS A 755 7.09 30.31 -38.60
CA HIS A 755 8.44 30.10 -38.04
C HIS A 755 9.20 31.43 -38.02
N VAL A 756 9.99 31.64 -36.97
CA VAL A 756 11.14 32.57 -36.97
C VAL A 756 12.33 31.81 -36.38
N CYS A 757 13.51 31.96 -36.98
CA CYS A 757 14.70 31.17 -36.65
C CYS A 757 15.72 31.96 -35.82
N SER A 758 16.56 31.25 -35.06
CA SER A 758 17.97 31.63 -34.87
C SER A 758 18.84 30.37 -34.75
N ASN A 759 20.12 30.49 -35.08
CA ASN A 759 21.06 29.38 -35.30
C ASN A 759 22.09 29.22 -34.17
N GLN A 760 22.81 28.08 -34.22
CA GLN A 760 24.10 27.71 -33.60
C GLN A 760 23.99 26.62 -32.50
N GLY A 761 24.73 25.51 -32.55
CA GLY A 761 25.56 25.01 -33.67
C GLY A 761 26.38 23.74 -33.35
N LEU A 762 26.60 22.90 -34.38
CA LEU A 762 27.70 21.94 -34.55
C LEU A 762 28.22 21.12 -33.33
N ARG A 763 27.98 19.79 -33.35
CA ARG A 763 28.96 18.82 -33.92
C ARG A 763 28.40 17.40 -33.98
N CYS A 764 28.72 16.68 -35.05
CA CYS A 764 28.55 15.23 -35.16
C CYS A 764 29.87 14.52 -34.85
N VAL A 765 29.81 13.28 -34.38
CA VAL A 765 30.83 12.24 -34.61
C VAL A 765 30.10 10.99 -35.09
N PHE A 766 30.68 10.29 -36.07
CA PHE A 766 30.09 9.17 -36.78
C PHE A 766 31.00 7.94 -36.60
N SER A 767 30.43 6.74 -36.43
CA SER A 767 31.16 5.49 -36.67
C SER A 767 30.19 4.32 -36.87
N GLU A 768 30.01 3.90 -38.12
CA GLU A 768 29.40 2.62 -38.47
C GLU A 768 30.45 1.50 -38.36
N LEU A 769 30.03 0.24 -38.17
CA LEU A 769 30.82 -0.91 -38.65
C LEU A 769 29.98 -2.20 -38.82
N LEU A 770 29.59 -2.41 -40.09
CA LEU A 770 29.39 -3.68 -40.81
C LEU A 770 28.66 -4.89 -40.15
N ALA A 771 27.63 -5.34 -40.86
CA ALA A 771 26.92 -6.62 -40.66
C ALA A 771 27.72 -7.84 -41.16
N TRP A 772 27.21 -9.05 -40.89
CA TRP A 772 27.23 -10.16 -41.87
C TRP A 772 25.97 -11.03 -41.76
N ARG A 773 25.72 -11.89 -42.76
CA ARG A 773 24.48 -12.68 -42.93
C ARG A 773 24.65 -14.15 -42.55
N GLY A 774 23.55 -14.80 -42.16
CA GLY A 774 23.46 -16.27 -42.05
C GLY A 774 22.02 -16.77 -42.02
N ASN A 775 21.44 -17.07 -43.19
CA ASN A 775 20.19 -17.82 -43.31
C ASN A 775 20.49 -19.33 -43.36
N ILE A 776 19.63 -20.15 -42.75
CA ILE A 776 19.20 -21.47 -43.26
C ILE A 776 17.89 -21.85 -42.54
N ALA A 777 17.01 -22.58 -43.21
CA ALA A 777 15.71 -23.06 -42.70
C ALA A 777 15.74 -24.60 -42.56
N VAL A 778 14.58 -25.27 -42.65
CA VAL A 778 14.34 -26.73 -42.65
C VAL A 778 14.27 -27.37 -41.24
N THR A 779 13.33 -28.26 -40.89
CA THR A 779 11.97 -28.59 -41.39
C THR A 779 11.26 -29.43 -40.30
N PHE A 780 9.94 -29.33 -40.16
CA PHE A 780 9.16 -30.27 -39.34
C PHE A 780 9.07 -31.66 -39.99
N ILE A 781 9.37 -32.72 -39.23
CA ILE A 781 8.97 -34.10 -39.57
C ILE A 781 8.16 -34.66 -38.40
N HIS A 782 7.04 -35.28 -38.74
CA HIS A 782 6.05 -35.82 -37.81
C HIS A 782 5.93 -37.32 -38.08
N VAL A 783 6.13 -38.16 -37.06
CA VAL A 783 5.84 -39.60 -37.12
C VAL A 783 5.06 -39.98 -35.84
N ARG A 784 4.09 -40.88 -35.99
CA ARG A 784 3.27 -41.49 -34.91
C ARG A 784 3.83 -42.90 -34.61
N ASP A 785 3.54 -43.58 -33.52
CA ASP A 785 2.22 -44.11 -33.13
C ASP A 785 2.26 -44.69 -31.69
N SER A 786 1.08 -45.10 -31.19
CA SER A 786 0.84 -45.75 -29.89
C SER A 786 0.74 -47.30 -30.10
N PRO A 787 -0.01 -48.16 -29.34
CA PRO A 787 -0.82 -48.00 -28.11
C PRO A 787 -0.73 -49.21 -27.10
N PHE A 788 -1.72 -49.29 -26.17
CA PHE A 788 -2.11 -50.41 -25.27
C PHE A 788 -1.31 -50.59 -23.94
N PHE A 789 -1.94 -50.42 -22.74
CA PHE A 789 -2.75 -51.36 -21.91
C PHE A 789 -1.87 -52.38 -21.12
N LEU A 790 -2.12 -52.82 -19.87
CA LEU A 790 -3.38 -53.11 -19.12
C LEU A 790 -3.25 -52.87 -17.57
N GLU A 791 -4.39 -52.61 -16.93
CA GLU A 791 -4.91 -52.94 -15.57
C GLU A 791 -4.04 -53.22 -14.30
N GLY A 792 -4.60 -52.82 -13.14
CA GLY A 792 -4.25 -53.29 -11.79
C GLY A 792 -5.02 -52.56 -10.67
N TYR A 793 -6.07 -53.16 -10.09
CA TYR A 793 -6.90 -52.56 -9.03
C TYR A 793 -6.32 -52.77 -7.62
N GLY A 794 -6.55 -51.80 -6.72
CA GLY A 794 -6.20 -51.91 -5.28
C GLY A 794 -6.77 -50.78 -4.42
N PHE A 795 -8.05 -50.85 -4.05
CA PHE A 795 -8.71 -49.86 -3.18
C PHE A 795 -8.55 -50.20 -1.70
N CYS A 796 -8.23 -49.21 -0.86
CA CYS A 796 -8.42 -49.30 0.59
C CYS A 796 -8.71 -47.92 1.19
N GLU A 797 -9.91 -47.71 1.73
CA GLU A 797 -10.32 -46.44 2.33
C GLU A 797 -10.01 -46.39 3.83
N LYS A 798 -9.52 -45.23 4.32
CA LYS A 798 -10.03 -44.60 5.55
C LYS A 798 -9.51 -43.17 5.77
N CYS A 799 -10.40 -42.33 6.31
CA CYS A 799 -10.16 -41.03 6.93
C CYS A 799 -9.79 -39.84 6.03
N LEU A 800 -10.83 -39.04 5.75
CA LEU A 800 -10.87 -37.63 5.33
C LEU A 800 -10.17 -36.67 6.34
N PRO A 801 -9.94 -35.37 6.02
CA PRO A 801 -10.52 -34.62 4.90
C PRO A 801 -9.55 -33.91 3.93
N THR A 802 -10.06 -33.71 2.72
CA THR A 802 -9.49 -32.86 1.66
C THR A 802 -9.39 -31.40 2.08
N TRP A 803 -8.23 -30.78 1.88
CA TRP A 803 -8.16 -29.37 1.50
C TRP A 803 -8.36 -29.27 -0.01
N PHE A 804 -9.12 -28.28 -0.48
CA PHE A 804 -9.25 -27.96 -1.90
C PHE A 804 -9.26 -26.44 -2.10
N CYS A 805 -8.78 -26.00 -3.26
CA CYS A 805 -8.44 -24.61 -3.52
C CYS A 805 -9.62 -23.65 -3.47
N ILE A 806 -9.35 -22.41 -3.06
CA ILE A 806 -9.80 -21.25 -3.81
C ILE A 806 -8.53 -20.52 -4.26
N LEU A 807 -8.44 -20.31 -5.57
CA LEU A 807 -7.52 -19.41 -6.27
C LEU A 807 -8.37 -18.26 -6.85
#